data_AF-H1XZX1-F1
#
_entry.id   AF-H1XZX1-F1
#
_cell.length_a   1.000
_cell.length_b   1.000
_cell.length_c   1.000
_cell.angle_alpha   90.00
_cell.angle_beta   90.00
_cell.angle_gamma   90.00
#
_symmetry.space_group_name_H-M   'P 1'
#
loop_
_entity.id
_entity.type
_entity.pdbx_description
1 polymer ?
#
loop_
_entity_poly.entity_id
_entity_poly.type
_entity_poly.pdbx_seq_one_letter_code
_entity_poly.pdbx_strand_id
1 'polypeptide(L)'
;MSSNKQVFQADTPGRWTRFKWLSRLLVVVLICGVVGAVITITSKEYPLLPNLTEAPKKISKEELEALKHSTKYKDFKLQKAQIQELRHNLRLHQLKHPSNKDRINAAFYVNWDTQSFNSLADHIGKLDMIVSEWFFIAPNADTVNAKIDTALMRLNKKYKKPIIAQISNYVNVNNVKGGWDTKDVERIIASKKARTTFINSVIAKLVKYNLQGVNVDFEDLKDRNSANFITFQKELYAALHPRGLLVTQDIVPQNDEYDVEELVKYNDYLFVMAYDQHTESSNDGDISHQHWVEAILDDICEKIPSSKVILVVGAYGYDWPENSIGKNITYQQAISTAYEHKSKIIFNPESANLHYKYTDLNSMPHSVYFTDAITNFNIIRMADDWATAGIALWRLGSEDPRLWSFFDKNLSLDSLHKTGVDTAKLTTVGLNNRIDYAGDGEVLDLVSTPSPGKIKISIDPKTFTITNQDYIKLPTKYVIRKYGYAPKKVVLTFDDGPDPDYTPQILEILKREKVPAAFFVVGSMVEKNIPLLRQEYEAGYEIGNHTFFHPDISTVSLQRVTLELNATRRLIESITGRSTILFRAPFNADAEPQTIAEVIPVALSRQQSYINIGESIDPHDWEPGVTADSIIARVKAQADAGSMILLHDAGGDTREETVKALPEIIHFFKSKGYQFTTIADVLGKTKNDLMPPITDDADSGIVGSLYNMFILSVFYGNWFLLYLFFSAIFLAMGRVILIGILALRQFFEDKKEVAERLANVNLPPVSIIVPAYNEEVTATKTIQSLLETKYKEFEIIFVDDGSKDKTFEIVKAAYEGNPRVKILTKPNGGKASALNFGISQASHEFVICIDADTQLKDDAVYHLMTYFTDEEIGAVAGTVKVGNENNMITRWQSIEYITAQNMDRRAFDLLNSITVVPGAIGAFRKAAITKAGGFTYDTLAEDCDLTMRILKQDYIIKNCAEAIAYTEAPESINMLLKQRFRWSFGVMQSFWKNRDALFNKKYKFFGMVGMPNILIFQIILPLFSPLADLMMILGLFGDHREKILIYYVAFVVVDLIVGVIAFRLERENYKKLIYIIPQRFIWRQLMYYVLFKSIRRAVKGELSGWGVLKRTGNVTVKDTPTNT
;
A
#
# COMPACT_ATOMS: atom_id res chain seq x y z
N MET A 1 40.87 -25.40 -50.00
CA MET A 1 40.37 -24.04 -50.28
C MET A 1 39.98 -23.37 -48.97
N SER A 2 40.88 -22.64 -48.33
CA SER A 2 40.60 -21.92 -47.08
C SER A 2 39.80 -20.66 -47.42
N SER A 3 38.54 -20.60 -46.97
CA SER A 3 37.77 -19.36 -47.10
C SER A 3 38.48 -18.29 -46.27
N ASN A 4 38.91 -17.17 -46.89
CA ASN A 4 39.53 -16.01 -46.24
C ASN A 4 38.54 -15.23 -45.34
N LYS A 5 37.52 -15.91 -44.78
CA LYS A 5 36.47 -15.28 -43.99
C LYS A 5 36.87 -15.22 -42.52
N GLN A 6 36.73 -14.05 -41.91
CA GLN A 6 36.89 -13.91 -40.46
C GLN A 6 35.79 -14.69 -39.72
N VAL A 7 36.09 -15.14 -38.50
CA VAL A 7 35.09 -15.72 -37.61
C VAL A 7 33.99 -14.69 -37.34
N PHE A 8 32.73 -15.12 -37.44
CA PHE A 8 31.53 -14.28 -37.49
C PHE A 8 31.31 -13.49 -38.78
N GLN A 9 32.16 -13.51 -39.80
CA GLN A 9 31.81 -12.88 -41.08
C GLN A 9 30.58 -13.57 -41.70
N ALA A 10 29.58 -12.80 -42.12
CA ALA A 10 28.42 -13.31 -42.85
C ALA A 10 28.34 -12.66 -44.24
N ASP A 11 27.95 -13.44 -45.24
CA ASP A 11 27.69 -12.90 -46.58
C ASP A 11 26.32 -12.21 -46.66
N THR A 12 25.42 -12.51 -45.72
CA THR A 12 24.06 -11.95 -45.67
C THR A 12 23.71 -11.49 -44.24
N PRO A 13 22.82 -10.48 -44.09
CA PRO A 13 22.40 -9.99 -42.77
C PRO A 13 21.44 -10.94 -42.04
N GLY A 14 21.32 -12.21 -42.44
CA GLY A 14 20.31 -13.15 -41.93
C GLY A 14 20.29 -13.27 -40.40
N ARG A 15 21.46 -13.35 -39.74
CA ARG A 15 21.57 -13.37 -38.27
C ARG A 15 21.03 -12.10 -37.63
N TRP A 16 21.39 -10.93 -38.15
CA TRP A 16 20.88 -9.63 -37.68
C TRP A 16 19.39 -9.47 -37.93
N THR A 17 18.88 -9.93 -39.07
CA THR A 17 17.46 -9.87 -39.39
C THR A 17 16.63 -10.72 -38.43
N ARG A 18 17.06 -11.94 -38.11
CA ARG A 18 16.42 -12.79 -37.09
C ARG A 18 16.44 -12.13 -35.72
N PHE A 19 17.59 -11.59 -35.30
CA PHE A 19 17.71 -10.87 -34.03
C PHE A 19 16.76 -9.66 -33.95
N LYS A 20 16.68 -8.84 -35.01
CA LYS A 20 15.74 -7.71 -35.09
C LYS A 20 14.29 -8.16 -34.98
N TRP A 21 13.89 -9.20 -35.70
CA TRP A 21 12.51 -9.70 -35.66
C TRP A 21 12.15 -10.31 -34.31
N LEU A 22 13.05 -11.08 -33.70
CA LEU A 22 12.84 -11.60 -32.34
C LEU A 22 12.71 -10.46 -31.32
N SER A 23 13.61 -9.46 -31.38
CA SER A 23 13.57 -8.30 -30.49
C SER A 23 12.27 -7.49 -30.68
N ARG A 24 11.83 -7.29 -31.93
CA ARG A 24 10.57 -6.59 -32.24
C ARG A 24 9.37 -7.37 -31.72
N LEU A 25 9.34 -8.68 -31.89
CA LEU A 25 8.26 -9.53 -31.38
C LEU A 25 8.16 -9.41 -29.85
N LEU A 26 9.28 -9.50 -29.14
CA LEU A 26 9.33 -9.31 -27.69
C LEU A 26 8.82 -7.93 -27.25
N VAL A 27 9.24 -6.87 -27.95
CA VAL A 27 8.76 -5.50 -27.68
C VAL A 27 7.26 -5.36 -27.96
N VAL A 28 6.74 -5.95 -29.03
CA VAL A 28 5.31 -5.92 -29.34
C VAL A 28 4.51 -6.65 -28.26
N VAL A 29 4.95 -7.84 -27.83
CA VAL A 29 4.29 -8.58 -26.73
C VAL A 29 4.27 -7.75 -25.45
N LEU A 30 5.39 -7.10 -25.10
CA LEU A 30 5.47 -6.23 -23.94
C LEU A 30 4.51 -5.03 -24.05
N ILE A 31 4.49 -4.35 -25.20
CA ILE A 31 3.59 -3.21 -25.44
C ILE A 31 2.13 -3.67 -25.38
N CYS A 32 1.76 -4.79 -26.00
CA CYS A 32 0.41 -5.33 -25.93
C CYS A 32 -0.01 -5.66 -24.48
N GLY A 33 0.89 -6.23 -23.67
CA GLY A 33 0.64 -6.48 -22.25
C GLY A 33 0.43 -5.20 -21.45
N VAL A 34 1.26 -4.18 -21.66
CA VAL A 34 1.14 -2.86 -21.01
C VAL A 34 -0.15 -2.14 -21.43
N VAL A 35 -0.47 -2.14 -22.72
CA VAL A 35 -1.72 -1.55 -23.24
C VAL A 35 -2.93 -2.29 -22.66
N GLY A 36 -2.89 -3.62 -22.60
CA GLY A 36 -3.90 -4.43 -21.94
C GLY A 36 -4.10 -4.03 -20.48
N ALA A 37 -3.00 -3.91 -19.72
CA ALA A 37 -3.04 -3.46 -18.33
C ALA A 37 -3.63 -2.06 -18.16
N VAL A 38 -3.22 -1.09 -19.00
CA VAL A 38 -3.76 0.28 -18.92
C VAL A 38 -5.26 0.29 -19.22
N ILE A 39 -5.72 -0.42 -20.25
CA ILE A 39 -7.15 -0.50 -20.59
C ILE A 39 -7.93 -1.15 -19.43
N THR A 40 -7.45 -2.27 -18.89
CA THR A 40 -8.11 -3.00 -17.80
C THR A 40 -8.19 -2.18 -16.52
N ILE A 41 -7.12 -1.47 -16.14
CA ILE A 41 -7.08 -0.66 -14.91
C ILE A 41 -7.89 0.65 -15.06
N THR A 42 -8.02 1.18 -16.27
CA THR A 42 -8.81 2.41 -16.54
C THR A 42 -10.29 2.15 -16.87
N SER A 43 -10.73 0.89 -16.89
CA SER A 43 -12.14 0.53 -17.07
C SER A 43 -13.02 1.12 -15.95
N LYS A 44 -14.22 1.57 -16.34
CA LYS A 44 -15.25 2.11 -15.44
C LYS A 44 -16.47 1.19 -15.30
N GLU A 45 -16.35 -0.04 -15.78
CA GLU A 45 -17.38 -1.05 -15.62
C GLU A 45 -17.18 -1.77 -14.29
N TYR A 46 -18.21 -1.73 -13.45
CA TYR A 46 -18.20 -2.23 -12.08
C TYR A 46 -19.40 -3.15 -11.85
N PRO A 47 -19.29 -4.15 -10.97
CA PRO A 47 -20.42 -5.00 -10.61
C PRO A 47 -21.58 -4.18 -10.03
N LEU A 48 -22.80 -4.70 -10.19
CA LEU A 48 -23.97 -4.14 -9.53
C LEU A 48 -23.91 -4.42 -8.04
N LEU A 49 -24.32 -3.46 -7.21
CA LEU A 49 -24.46 -3.67 -5.78
C LEU A 49 -25.77 -4.39 -5.47
N PRO A 50 -25.76 -5.36 -4.55
CA PRO A 50 -26.98 -5.98 -4.05
C PRO A 50 -27.80 -4.98 -3.23
N ASN A 51 -29.12 -5.16 -3.20
CA ASN A 51 -29.97 -4.41 -2.28
C ASN A 51 -29.67 -4.84 -0.83
N LEU A 52 -29.04 -3.97 -0.04
CA LEU A 52 -28.69 -4.23 1.36
C LEU A 52 -29.86 -4.02 2.33
N THR A 53 -30.95 -3.38 1.88
CA THR A 53 -32.11 -3.09 2.72
C THR A 53 -32.89 -4.37 3.01
N GLU A 54 -33.08 -4.70 4.28
CA GLU A 54 -33.98 -5.79 4.67
C GLU A 54 -35.42 -5.44 4.25
N ALA A 55 -36.12 -6.40 3.66
CA ALA A 55 -37.53 -6.21 3.32
C ALA A 55 -38.34 -6.06 4.62
N PRO A 56 -39.22 -5.04 4.73
CA PRO A 56 -40.08 -4.88 5.89
C PRO A 56 -40.90 -6.15 6.12
N LYS A 57 -41.00 -6.59 7.38
CA LYS A 57 -41.81 -7.75 7.74
C LYS A 57 -43.28 -7.41 7.48
N LYS A 58 -43.89 -8.11 6.52
CA LYS A 58 -45.33 -8.01 6.28
C LYS A 58 -46.08 -8.65 7.45
N ILE A 59 -46.98 -7.88 8.05
CA ILE A 59 -47.86 -8.36 9.11
C ILE A 59 -49.19 -8.72 8.46
N SER A 60 -49.91 -9.73 9.00
CA SER A 60 -51.21 -10.09 8.45
C SER A 60 -52.18 -8.90 8.56
N LYS A 61 -53.13 -8.81 7.63
CA LYS A 61 -54.09 -7.70 7.64
C LYS A 61 -54.87 -7.65 8.95
N GLU A 62 -55.21 -8.80 9.52
CA GLU A 62 -55.94 -8.92 10.80
C GLU A 62 -55.11 -8.43 12.01
N GLU A 63 -53.83 -8.80 12.10
CA GLU A 63 -52.91 -8.32 13.15
C GLU A 63 -52.60 -6.84 12.98
N LEU A 64 -52.44 -6.38 11.73
CA LEU A 64 -52.21 -4.97 11.42
C LEU A 64 -53.43 -4.11 11.74
N GLU A 65 -54.64 -4.57 11.42
CA GLU A 65 -55.87 -3.87 11.81
C GLU A 65 -56.04 -3.86 13.34
N ALA A 66 -55.62 -4.92 14.06
CA ALA A 66 -55.61 -4.93 15.53
C ALA A 66 -54.59 -3.96 16.16
N LEU A 67 -53.43 -3.76 15.51
CA LEU A 67 -52.42 -2.77 15.91
C LEU A 67 -52.86 -1.34 15.53
N LYS A 68 -53.37 -1.15 14.30
CA LYS A 68 -53.84 0.13 13.77
C LYS A 68 -55.13 0.63 14.44
N HIS A 69 -55.97 -0.27 14.97
CA HIS A 69 -57.11 0.05 15.83
C HIS A 69 -56.72 0.28 17.30
N SER A 70 -55.64 1.04 17.55
CA SER A 70 -55.53 1.73 18.82
C SER A 70 -56.69 2.73 18.91
N THR A 71 -57.66 2.44 19.77
CA THR A 71 -58.82 3.31 20.07
C THR A 71 -58.44 4.70 20.59
N LYS A 72 -57.14 4.92 20.85
CA LYS A 72 -56.56 6.11 21.46
C LYS A 72 -56.43 7.31 20.49
N TYR A 73 -56.38 7.08 19.17
CA TYR A 73 -56.09 8.14 18.20
C TYR A 73 -57.12 8.14 17.06
N LYS A 74 -57.99 9.16 17.03
CA LYS A 74 -58.95 9.41 15.94
C LYS A 74 -58.42 10.53 15.06
N ASP A 75 -58.75 10.51 13.77
CA ASP A 75 -58.52 11.64 12.84
C ASP A 75 -58.95 12.95 13.50
N PHE A 76 -58.00 13.85 13.75
CA PHE A 76 -58.28 15.17 14.30
C PHE A 76 -58.87 16.06 13.20
N LYS A 77 -60.16 16.41 13.32
CA LYS A 77 -60.85 17.30 12.37
C LYS A 77 -61.61 18.36 13.16
N LEU A 78 -61.20 19.62 13.03
CA LEU A 78 -61.92 20.76 13.60
C LEU A 78 -62.73 21.47 12.50
N GLN A 79 -63.96 21.84 12.84
CA GLN A 79 -64.74 22.75 12.02
C GLN A 79 -64.21 24.18 12.19
N LYS A 80 -64.38 25.01 11.17
CA LYS A 80 -63.94 26.42 11.16
C LYS A 80 -64.42 27.22 12.39
N ALA A 81 -65.60 26.90 12.93
CA ALA A 81 -66.14 27.53 14.14
C ALA A 81 -65.30 27.21 15.39
N GLN A 82 -64.85 25.96 15.57
CA GLN A 82 -64.01 25.56 16.70
C GLN A 82 -62.62 26.21 16.64
N ILE A 83 -62.06 26.36 15.43
CA ILE A 83 -60.79 27.09 15.23
C ILE A 83 -60.93 28.57 15.62
N GLN A 84 -62.09 29.19 15.36
CA GLN A 84 -62.36 30.57 15.77
C GLN A 84 -62.49 30.70 17.29
N GLU A 85 -63.08 29.70 17.94
CA GLU A 85 -63.20 29.62 19.40
C GLU A 85 -61.84 29.49 20.08
N LEU A 86 -60.97 28.57 19.64
CA LEU A 86 -59.59 28.45 20.14
C LEU A 86 -58.82 29.78 20.04
N ARG A 87 -58.97 30.50 18.91
CA ARG A 87 -58.37 31.83 18.72
C ARG A 87 -58.95 32.89 19.65
N HIS A 88 -60.23 32.79 19.99
CA HIS A 88 -60.87 33.69 20.94
C HIS A 88 -60.36 33.45 22.37
N ASN A 89 -60.30 32.18 22.79
CA ASN A 89 -59.78 31.77 24.10
C ASN A 89 -58.34 32.22 24.28
N LEU A 90 -57.48 31.96 23.29
CA LEU A 90 -56.09 32.41 23.28
C LEU A 90 -55.97 33.94 23.47
N ARG A 91 -56.78 34.72 22.76
CA ARG A 91 -56.77 36.18 22.88
C ARG A 91 -57.23 36.64 24.27
N LEU A 92 -58.24 35.99 24.86
CA LEU A 92 -58.69 36.30 26.21
C LEU A 92 -57.62 35.95 27.25
N HIS A 93 -56.91 34.83 27.07
CA HIS A 93 -55.80 34.43 27.92
C HIS A 93 -54.67 35.44 27.89
N GLN A 94 -54.22 35.87 26.70
CA GLN A 94 -53.17 36.88 26.52
C GLN A 94 -53.50 38.21 27.21
N LEU A 95 -54.77 38.63 27.21
CA LEU A 95 -55.21 39.83 27.92
C LEU A 95 -55.09 39.72 29.44
N LYS A 96 -55.17 38.49 29.98
CA LYS A 96 -55.06 38.20 31.42
C LYS A 96 -53.63 37.85 31.85
N HIS A 97 -52.84 37.28 30.95
CA HIS A 97 -51.51 36.74 31.21
C HIS A 97 -50.52 37.23 30.15
N PRO A 98 -49.73 38.29 30.43
CA PRO A 98 -48.71 38.76 29.49
C PRO A 98 -47.63 37.70 29.27
N SER A 99 -47.01 37.68 28.08
CA SER A 99 -46.10 36.61 27.67
C SER A 99 -44.90 36.40 28.61
N ASN A 100 -44.49 35.13 28.78
CA ASN A 100 -43.33 34.75 29.57
C ASN A 100 -42.03 35.01 28.79
N LYS A 101 -41.32 36.09 29.11
CA LYS A 101 -40.05 36.44 28.46
C LYS A 101 -38.89 35.57 28.89
N ASP A 102 -38.95 34.99 30.08
CA ASP A 102 -37.90 34.20 30.70
C ASP A 102 -38.27 32.71 30.69
N ARG A 103 -38.93 32.25 29.61
CA ARG A 103 -39.33 30.84 29.47
C ARG A 103 -38.11 29.91 29.54
N ILE A 104 -38.30 28.72 30.09
CA ILE A 104 -37.26 27.69 30.14
C ILE A 104 -37.13 27.05 28.75
N ASN A 105 -35.94 27.07 28.17
CA ASN A 105 -35.64 26.32 26.95
C ASN A 105 -34.95 25.00 27.34
N ALA A 106 -35.69 23.90 27.32
CA ALA A 106 -35.20 22.57 27.66
C ALA A 106 -34.97 21.70 26.41
N ALA A 107 -34.17 20.65 26.53
CA ALA A 107 -34.06 19.63 25.50
C ALA A 107 -33.65 18.28 26.11
N PHE A 108 -34.14 17.21 25.49
CA PHE A 108 -33.84 15.85 25.89
C PHE A 108 -32.56 15.34 25.24
N TYR A 109 -31.67 14.78 26.06
CA TYR A 109 -30.37 14.24 25.68
C TYR A 109 -30.31 12.73 25.97
N VAL A 110 -29.85 11.97 24.97
CA VAL A 110 -29.66 10.53 25.07
C VAL A 110 -28.19 10.16 24.83
N ASN A 111 -27.70 9.16 25.54
CA ASN A 111 -26.28 8.75 25.51
C ASN A 111 -25.98 7.64 24.48
N TRP A 112 -27.00 7.06 23.87
CA TRP A 112 -26.89 6.01 22.87
C TRP A 112 -26.87 6.53 21.42
N ASP A 113 -27.08 7.85 21.23
CA ASP A 113 -26.98 8.49 19.92
C ASP A 113 -25.94 9.61 19.93
N THR A 114 -24.84 9.40 19.20
CA THR A 114 -23.76 10.36 19.02
C THR A 114 -24.25 11.70 18.46
N GLN A 115 -25.32 11.71 17.64
CA GLN A 115 -25.93 12.93 17.13
C GLN A 115 -26.53 13.80 18.23
N SER A 116 -27.02 13.17 19.31
CA SER A 116 -27.54 13.88 20.48
C SER A 116 -26.46 14.70 21.16
N PHE A 117 -25.25 14.13 21.32
CA PHE A 117 -24.11 14.88 21.86
C PHE A 117 -23.63 15.97 20.90
N ASN A 118 -23.63 15.69 19.60
CA ASN A 118 -23.21 16.65 18.59
C ASN A 118 -24.10 17.91 18.56
N SER A 119 -25.42 17.72 18.53
CA SER A 119 -26.40 18.82 18.61
C SER A 119 -26.25 19.58 19.93
N LEU A 120 -26.09 18.86 21.06
CA LEU A 120 -25.89 19.48 22.36
C LEU A 120 -24.62 20.34 22.41
N ALA A 121 -23.50 19.85 21.89
CA ALA A 121 -22.24 20.60 21.87
C ALA A 121 -22.36 21.92 21.11
N ASP A 122 -23.13 21.93 20.02
CA ASP A 122 -23.35 23.11 19.17
C ASP A 122 -24.37 24.09 19.76
N HIS A 123 -25.30 23.60 20.59
CA HIS A 123 -26.51 24.35 20.96
C HIS A 123 -26.78 24.48 22.46
N ILE A 124 -25.98 23.87 23.34
CA ILE A 124 -26.11 23.98 24.81
C ILE A 124 -26.15 25.43 25.33
N GLY A 125 -25.54 26.38 24.60
CA GLY A 125 -25.60 27.80 24.94
C GLY A 125 -27.02 28.40 24.88
N LYS A 126 -27.92 27.79 24.11
CA LYS A 126 -29.32 28.20 23.90
C LYS A 126 -30.32 27.47 24.80
N LEU A 127 -29.84 26.56 25.64
CA LEU A 127 -30.65 25.78 26.57
C LEU A 127 -30.52 26.34 27.98
N ASP A 128 -31.61 26.34 28.72
CA ASP A 128 -31.67 26.68 30.14
C ASP A 128 -31.72 25.43 31.00
N MET A 129 -32.12 24.28 30.44
CA MET A 129 -32.24 23.00 31.12
C MET A 129 -31.91 21.84 30.18
N ILE A 130 -31.24 20.81 30.68
CA ILE A 130 -30.96 19.57 29.95
C ILE A 130 -31.66 18.44 30.67
N VAL A 131 -32.51 17.70 29.97
CA VAL A 131 -33.17 16.49 30.50
C VAL A 131 -32.44 15.28 29.95
N SER A 132 -31.82 14.46 30.79
CA SER A 132 -30.97 13.35 30.36
C SER A 132 -31.55 11.99 30.74
N GLU A 133 -31.67 11.08 29.77
CA GLU A 133 -32.11 9.69 29.99
C GLU A 133 -31.03 8.84 30.66
N TRP A 134 -30.82 9.07 31.97
CA TRP A 134 -29.69 8.50 32.71
C TRP A 134 -30.10 7.52 33.80
N PHE A 135 -31.33 7.64 34.31
CA PHE A 135 -31.79 6.89 35.47
C PHE A 135 -32.77 5.81 35.02
N PHE A 136 -32.38 4.55 35.17
CA PHE A 136 -33.18 3.39 34.78
C PHE A 136 -33.52 2.56 36.01
N ILE A 137 -34.73 2.01 36.07
CA ILE A 137 -35.12 1.09 37.14
C ILE A 137 -34.26 -0.17 37.05
N ALA A 138 -33.61 -0.56 38.15
CA ALA A 138 -32.81 -1.78 38.17
C ALA A 138 -33.75 -3.01 38.23
N PRO A 139 -33.65 -3.96 37.27
CA PRO A 139 -34.57 -5.10 37.20
C PRO A 139 -34.57 -5.92 38.48
N ASN A 140 -35.76 -6.21 39.01
CA ASN A 140 -36.01 -6.92 40.27
C ASN A 140 -35.40 -6.26 41.52
N ALA A 141 -35.12 -4.94 41.48
CA ALA A 141 -34.55 -4.20 42.60
C ALA A 141 -35.37 -2.93 42.94
N ASP A 142 -35.20 -2.42 44.17
CA ASP A 142 -35.86 -1.19 44.66
C ASP A 142 -34.97 0.06 44.46
N THR A 143 -34.12 0.06 43.44
CA THR A 143 -33.05 1.07 43.26
C THR A 143 -32.91 1.49 41.81
N VAL A 144 -32.27 2.64 41.58
CA VAL A 144 -32.00 3.16 40.24
C VAL A 144 -30.56 2.84 39.79
N ASN A 145 -30.41 2.43 38.54
CA ASN A 145 -29.13 2.33 37.84
C ASN A 145 -28.85 3.63 37.06
N ALA A 146 -27.65 4.18 37.18
CA ALA A 146 -27.28 5.45 36.57
C ALA A 146 -26.28 5.22 35.42
N LYS A 147 -26.68 5.53 34.19
CA LYS A 147 -25.84 5.46 32.98
C LYS A 147 -25.33 6.86 32.58
N ILE A 148 -24.44 7.41 33.40
CA ILE A 148 -23.93 8.78 33.23
C ILE A 148 -22.97 8.87 32.04
N ASP A 149 -23.20 9.82 31.14
CA ASP A 149 -22.22 10.17 30.10
C ASP A 149 -21.24 11.25 30.58
N THR A 150 -19.97 10.88 30.61
CA THR A 150 -18.86 11.78 30.97
C THR A 150 -18.62 12.89 29.95
N ALA A 151 -19.01 12.71 28.68
CA ALA A 151 -18.88 13.71 27.63
C ALA A 151 -19.77 14.93 27.92
N LEU A 152 -21.06 14.69 28.20
CA LEU A 152 -21.97 15.74 28.67
C LEU A 152 -21.47 16.38 29.97
N MET A 153 -21.05 15.59 30.97
CA MET A 153 -20.53 16.15 32.22
C MET A 153 -19.33 17.08 31.99
N ARG A 154 -18.41 16.74 31.07
CA ARG A 154 -17.26 17.58 30.70
C ARG A 154 -17.70 18.85 29.99
N LEU A 155 -18.60 18.74 29.01
CA LEU A 155 -19.15 19.89 28.28
C LEU A 155 -19.84 20.87 29.23
N ASN A 156 -20.64 20.36 30.17
CA ASN A 156 -21.42 21.18 31.08
C ASN A 156 -20.57 21.89 32.16
N LYS A 157 -19.30 21.49 32.39
CA LYS A 157 -18.39 22.28 33.25
C LYS A 157 -18.21 23.72 32.76
N LYS A 158 -18.29 23.94 31.43
CA LYS A 158 -18.20 25.26 30.81
C LYS A 158 -19.51 26.04 30.92
N TYR A 159 -20.64 25.40 30.60
CA TYR A 159 -21.94 26.08 30.44
C TYR A 159 -22.77 26.13 31.73
N LYS A 160 -22.51 25.24 32.69
CA LYS A 160 -23.15 25.18 34.01
C LYS A 160 -24.69 25.19 33.94
N LYS A 161 -25.26 24.50 32.96
CA LYS A 161 -26.71 24.33 32.81
C LYS A 161 -27.21 23.27 33.79
N PRO A 162 -28.40 23.41 34.39
CA PRO A 162 -28.99 22.39 35.23
C PRO A 162 -29.26 21.12 34.41
N ILE A 163 -28.82 19.98 34.93
CA ILE A 163 -29.08 18.65 34.36
C ILE A 163 -30.13 17.96 35.23
N ILE A 164 -31.25 17.60 34.61
CA ILE A 164 -32.37 16.88 35.21
C ILE A 164 -32.30 15.43 34.71
N ALA A 165 -32.21 14.47 35.64
CA ALA A 165 -32.17 13.07 35.26
C ALA A 165 -33.58 12.53 35.01
N GLN A 166 -33.87 12.16 33.77
CA GLN A 166 -35.09 11.43 33.45
C GLN A 166 -35.01 10.02 34.05
N ILE A 167 -36.04 9.64 34.80
CA ILE A 167 -36.22 8.32 35.36
C ILE A 167 -37.15 7.55 34.42
N SER A 168 -36.58 6.61 33.69
CA SER A 168 -37.30 5.79 32.72
C SER A 168 -37.53 4.38 33.26
N ASN A 169 -38.72 3.84 33.02
CA ASN A 169 -39.02 2.42 33.22
C ASN A 169 -38.74 1.56 31.98
N TYR A 170 -38.03 2.11 30.99
CA TYR A 170 -37.56 1.34 29.85
C TYR A 170 -36.44 0.39 30.27
N VAL A 171 -36.64 -0.91 30.02
CA VAL A 171 -35.63 -1.94 30.27
C VAL A 171 -35.18 -2.51 28.93
N ASN A 172 -33.92 -2.28 28.60
CA ASN A 172 -33.27 -2.93 27.47
C ASN A 172 -32.68 -4.28 27.93
N VAL A 173 -33.28 -5.38 27.48
CA VAL A 173 -32.80 -6.74 27.75
C VAL A 173 -31.80 -7.13 26.67
N ASN A 174 -30.53 -7.27 27.08
CA ASN A 174 -29.43 -7.79 26.27
C ASN A 174 -29.10 -7.00 24.97
N ASN A 175 -29.44 -5.71 24.86
CA ASN A 175 -29.26 -4.91 23.63
C ASN A 175 -30.00 -5.49 22.39
N VAL A 176 -31.07 -6.26 22.61
CA VAL A 176 -31.81 -6.96 21.53
C VAL A 176 -33.33 -6.77 21.65
N LYS A 177 -33.87 -6.70 22.86
CA LYS A 177 -35.29 -6.42 23.08
C LYS A 177 -35.46 -5.44 24.23
N GLY A 178 -35.96 -4.25 23.92
CA GLY A 178 -36.40 -3.30 24.93
C GLY A 178 -37.91 -3.36 25.16
N GLY A 179 -38.35 -2.95 26.34
CA GLY A 179 -39.75 -2.81 26.68
C GLY A 179 -39.93 -2.05 27.98
N TRP A 180 -41.14 -1.54 28.20
CA TRP A 180 -41.51 -0.82 29.41
C TRP A 180 -41.77 -1.81 30.54
N ASP A 181 -40.96 -1.74 31.60
CA ASP A 181 -41.16 -2.55 32.80
C ASP A 181 -42.19 -1.88 33.71
N THR A 182 -43.42 -2.36 33.60
CA THR A 182 -44.54 -1.91 34.43
C THR A 182 -44.57 -2.64 35.77
N LYS A 183 -44.02 -3.86 35.85
CA LYS A 183 -44.12 -4.72 37.04
C LYS A 183 -43.30 -4.18 38.19
N ASP A 184 -42.05 -3.78 37.93
CA ASP A 184 -41.20 -3.23 38.97
C ASP A 184 -41.68 -1.85 39.42
N VAL A 185 -42.20 -1.02 38.51
CA VAL A 185 -42.83 0.27 38.86
C VAL A 185 -44.03 0.04 39.78
N GLU A 186 -44.98 -0.81 39.40
CA GLU A 186 -46.18 -1.14 40.19
C GLU A 186 -45.81 -1.67 41.59
N ARG A 187 -44.82 -2.57 41.65
CA ARG A 187 -44.30 -3.13 42.90
C ARG A 187 -43.67 -2.06 43.80
N ILE A 188 -42.88 -1.13 43.23
CA ILE A 188 -42.24 -0.04 43.97
C ILE A 188 -43.30 0.91 44.51
N ILE A 189 -44.23 1.39 43.69
CA ILE A 189 -45.22 2.39 44.10
C ILE A 189 -46.23 1.83 45.11
N ALA A 190 -46.52 0.53 45.09
CA ALA A 190 -47.46 -0.10 46.04
C ALA A 190 -46.94 -0.20 47.49
N SER A 191 -45.62 -0.17 47.72
CA SER A 191 -45.02 -0.41 49.03
C SER A 191 -44.28 0.81 49.56
N LYS A 192 -44.69 1.34 50.73
CA LYS A 192 -44.01 2.46 51.39
C LYS A 192 -42.51 2.21 51.60
N LYS A 193 -42.13 0.97 51.95
CA LYS A 193 -40.73 0.58 52.13
C LYS A 193 -39.96 0.62 50.80
N ALA A 194 -40.55 0.11 49.72
CA ALA A 194 -39.94 0.12 48.39
C ALA A 194 -39.82 1.55 47.85
N ARG A 195 -40.89 2.37 47.94
CA ARG A 195 -40.86 3.80 47.58
C ARG A 195 -39.74 4.54 48.31
N THR A 196 -39.65 4.38 49.64
CA THR A 196 -38.60 5.03 50.43
C THR A 196 -37.20 4.59 49.99
N THR A 197 -37.01 3.30 49.72
CA THR A 197 -35.72 2.75 49.26
C THR A 197 -35.34 3.30 47.88
N PHE A 198 -36.31 3.34 46.97
CA PHE A 198 -36.14 3.87 45.61
C PHE A 198 -35.84 5.37 45.62
N ILE A 199 -36.63 6.18 46.34
CA ILE A 199 -36.42 7.62 46.48
C ILE A 199 -35.04 7.91 47.09
N ASN A 200 -34.63 7.17 48.12
CA ASN A 200 -33.29 7.33 48.71
C ASN A 200 -32.17 6.96 47.71
N SER A 201 -32.39 5.94 46.88
CA SER A 201 -31.45 5.56 45.81
C SER A 201 -31.30 6.70 44.79
N VAL A 202 -32.42 7.30 44.36
CA VAL A 202 -32.45 8.46 43.47
C VAL A 202 -31.68 9.63 44.07
N ILE A 203 -31.96 10.01 45.32
CA ILE A 203 -31.26 11.09 46.02
C ILE A 203 -29.75 10.82 46.09
N ALA A 204 -29.35 9.59 46.42
CA ALA A 204 -27.94 9.22 46.50
C ALA A 204 -27.21 9.41 45.17
N LYS A 205 -27.86 9.10 44.03
CA LYS A 205 -27.29 9.33 42.70
C LYS A 205 -27.25 10.81 42.33
N LEU A 206 -28.32 11.57 42.60
CA LEU A 206 -28.36 13.01 42.34
C LEU A 206 -27.22 13.74 43.08
N VAL A 207 -27.01 13.41 44.36
CA VAL A 207 -25.91 13.98 45.17
C VAL A 207 -24.55 13.54 44.65
N LYS A 208 -24.38 12.24 44.35
CA LYS A 208 -23.10 11.70 43.84
C LYS A 208 -22.65 12.38 42.54
N TYR A 209 -23.58 12.67 41.64
CA TYR A 209 -23.28 13.24 40.32
C TYR A 209 -23.58 14.74 40.21
N ASN A 210 -23.97 15.40 41.31
CA ASN A 210 -24.30 16.83 41.37
C ASN A 210 -25.35 17.26 40.34
N LEU A 211 -26.46 16.53 40.28
CA LEU A 211 -27.59 16.77 39.36
C LEU A 211 -28.68 17.63 40.04
N GLN A 212 -29.47 18.37 39.26
CA GLN A 212 -30.36 19.43 39.76
C GLN A 212 -31.81 18.98 39.97
N GLY A 213 -32.14 17.74 39.64
CA GLY A 213 -33.49 17.22 39.82
C GLY A 213 -33.75 15.95 39.01
N VAL A 214 -35.02 15.55 38.98
CA VAL A 214 -35.50 14.39 38.22
C VAL A 214 -36.71 14.73 37.37
N ASN A 215 -36.82 14.05 36.24
CA ASN A 215 -38.00 14.06 35.39
C ASN A 215 -38.60 12.64 35.37
N VAL A 216 -39.82 12.45 35.87
CA VAL A 216 -40.44 11.12 35.95
C VAL A 216 -41.09 10.79 34.61
N ASP A 217 -40.63 9.72 33.97
CA ASP A 217 -41.13 9.23 32.68
C ASP A 217 -41.47 7.74 32.78
N PHE A 218 -42.64 7.44 33.34
CA PHE A 218 -43.12 6.07 33.49
C PHE A 218 -44.22 5.78 32.47
N GLU A 219 -43.87 4.97 31.46
CA GLU A 219 -44.72 4.62 30.34
C GLU A 219 -45.36 3.22 30.49
N ASP A 220 -46.43 2.97 29.72
CA ASP A 220 -47.29 1.76 29.68
C ASP A 220 -47.93 1.27 30.99
N LEU A 221 -48.00 2.09 32.04
CA LEU A 221 -48.76 1.77 33.25
C LEU A 221 -50.28 1.77 33.00
N LYS A 222 -51.00 0.77 33.55
CA LYS A 222 -52.46 0.61 33.38
C LYS A 222 -53.34 1.55 34.22
N ASP A 223 -52.82 2.12 35.30
CA ASP A 223 -53.50 3.08 36.17
C ASP A 223 -52.52 4.16 36.64
N ARG A 224 -52.28 5.13 35.75
CA ARG A 224 -51.34 6.25 35.96
C ARG A 224 -51.83 7.25 37.02
N ASN A 225 -53.07 7.11 37.47
CA ASN A 225 -53.69 7.91 38.54
C ASN A 225 -53.93 7.11 39.82
N SER A 226 -53.37 5.91 39.94
CA SER A 226 -53.55 5.13 41.16
C SER A 226 -53.14 5.96 42.38
N ALA A 227 -53.87 5.80 43.49
CA ALA A 227 -53.52 6.48 44.75
C ALA A 227 -52.06 6.21 45.16
N ASN A 228 -51.50 5.07 44.74
CA ASN A 228 -50.10 4.70 44.94
C ASN A 228 -49.13 5.55 44.10
N PHE A 229 -49.46 5.85 42.84
CA PHE A 229 -48.64 6.70 41.99
C PHE A 229 -48.62 8.16 42.48
N ILE A 230 -49.79 8.71 42.83
CA ILE A 230 -49.87 10.05 43.45
C ILE A 230 -49.11 10.10 44.78
N THR A 231 -49.23 9.05 45.60
CA THR A 231 -48.46 8.96 46.85
C THR A 231 -46.96 8.91 46.60
N PHE A 232 -46.52 8.17 45.58
CA PHE A 232 -45.11 8.16 45.15
C PHE A 232 -44.64 9.55 44.73
N GLN A 233 -45.39 10.23 43.87
CA GLN A 233 -45.03 11.57 43.39
C GLN A 233 -44.96 12.57 44.55
N LYS A 234 -45.91 12.52 45.48
CA LYS A 234 -45.93 13.33 46.70
C LYS A 234 -44.74 13.06 47.62
N GLU A 235 -44.41 11.79 47.86
CA GLU A 235 -43.26 11.41 48.68
C GLU A 235 -41.94 11.80 48.02
N LEU A 236 -41.83 11.67 46.69
CA LEU A 236 -40.68 12.12 45.91
C LEU A 236 -40.52 13.64 45.99
N TYR A 237 -41.59 14.40 45.76
CA TYR A 237 -41.59 15.86 45.86
C TYR A 237 -41.19 16.34 47.26
N ALA A 238 -41.80 15.78 48.31
CA ALA A 238 -41.48 16.11 49.70
C ALA A 238 -40.02 15.79 50.08
N ALA A 239 -39.40 14.80 49.42
CA ALA A 239 -38.01 14.44 49.65
C ALA A 239 -37.03 15.33 48.86
N LEU A 240 -37.35 15.71 47.62
CA LEU A 240 -36.41 16.44 46.74
C LEU A 240 -36.56 17.96 46.86
N HIS A 241 -37.79 18.48 46.87
CA HIS A 241 -38.05 19.91 46.79
C HIS A 241 -37.41 20.74 47.92
N PRO A 242 -37.44 20.34 49.22
CA PRO A 242 -36.76 21.07 50.29
C PRO A 242 -35.22 21.13 50.17
N ARG A 243 -34.62 20.28 49.32
CA ARG A 243 -33.18 20.27 49.03
C ARG A 243 -32.83 21.15 47.83
N GLY A 244 -33.79 21.89 47.27
CA GLY A 244 -33.62 22.68 46.06
C GLY A 244 -33.47 21.85 44.78
N LEU A 245 -33.86 20.57 44.83
CA LEU A 245 -33.86 19.68 43.67
C LEU A 245 -35.23 19.72 42.99
N LEU A 246 -35.23 19.89 41.67
CA LEU A 246 -36.46 19.91 40.88
C LEU A 246 -37.08 18.51 40.75
N VAL A 247 -38.41 18.47 40.72
CA VAL A 247 -39.18 17.28 40.41
C VAL A 247 -40.16 17.64 39.29
N THR A 248 -39.97 17.04 38.13
CA THR A 248 -40.80 17.24 36.95
C THR A 248 -41.32 15.90 36.46
N GLN A 249 -42.31 15.93 35.57
CA GLN A 249 -42.95 14.72 35.07
C GLN A 249 -43.42 14.88 33.63
N ASP A 250 -43.15 13.86 32.81
CA ASP A 250 -43.68 13.74 31.45
C ASP A 250 -45.14 13.27 31.51
N ILE A 251 -46.01 13.93 30.75
CA ILE A 251 -47.43 13.56 30.64
C ILE A 251 -47.86 13.47 29.18
N VAL A 252 -48.69 12.45 28.90
CA VAL A 252 -49.33 12.28 27.59
C VAL A 252 -50.63 13.10 27.59
N PRO A 253 -50.80 14.06 26.66
CA PRO A 253 -51.98 14.90 26.61
C PRO A 253 -53.24 14.10 26.26
N GLN A 254 -54.41 14.61 26.67
CA GLN A 254 -55.74 14.01 26.40
C GLN A 254 -55.89 12.56 26.86
N ASN A 255 -55.10 12.15 27.86
CA ASN A 255 -55.26 10.88 28.54
C ASN A 255 -55.93 11.12 29.91
N ASP A 256 -57.20 10.73 30.04
CA ASP A 256 -58.00 10.86 31.27
C ASP A 256 -57.40 10.09 32.47
N GLU A 257 -56.42 9.21 32.22
CA GLU A 257 -55.63 8.54 33.25
C GLU A 257 -54.59 9.45 33.94
N TYR A 258 -54.48 10.73 33.59
CA TYR A 258 -53.66 11.73 34.30
C TYR A 258 -54.52 12.79 34.99
N ASP A 259 -54.47 12.85 36.32
CA ASP A 259 -55.09 13.89 37.15
C ASP A 259 -54.11 15.06 37.26
N VAL A 260 -54.13 15.89 36.21
CA VAL A 260 -53.22 17.03 36.09
C VAL A 260 -53.38 18.05 37.23
N GLU A 261 -54.59 18.18 37.80
CA GLU A 261 -54.88 19.10 38.90
C GLU A 261 -54.27 18.64 40.23
N GLU A 262 -54.18 17.33 40.48
CA GLU A 262 -53.48 16.79 41.63
C GLU A 262 -51.97 16.72 41.39
N LEU A 263 -51.54 16.27 40.20
CA LEU A 263 -50.12 16.11 39.86
C LEU A 263 -49.34 17.42 39.89
N VAL A 264 -49.94 18.54 39.49
CA VAL A 264 -49.29 19.86 39.49
C VAL A 264 -48.88 20.32 40.90
N LYS A 265 -49.50 19.79 41.96
CA LYS A 265 -49.17 20.11 43.36
C LYS A 265 -47.85 19.49 43.82
N TYR A 266 -47.42 18.42 43.15
CA TYR A 266 -46.22 17.64 43.50
C TYR A 266 -45.20 17.60 42.34
N ASN A 267 -45.28 18.59 41.46
CA ASN A 267 -44.33 18.79 40.38
C ASN A 267 -44.00 20.28 40.25
N ASP A 268 -42.72 20.57 40.02
CA ASP A 268 -42.26 21.91 39.68
C ASP A 268 -42.75 22.30 38.30
N TYR A 269 -42.70 21.37 37.33
CA TYR A 269 -43.24 21.51 35.97
C TYR A 269 -43.82 20.18 35.47
N LEU A 270 -44.86 20.26 34.65
CA LEU A 270 -45.37 19.14 33.85
C LEU A 270 -44.92 19.32 32.40
N PHE A 271 -44.24 18.31 31.87
CA PHE A 271 -43.74 18.24 30.50
C PHE A 271 -44.83 17.60 29.63
N VAL A 272 -45.52 18.43 28.84
CA VAL A 272 -46.64 17.99 28.00
C VAL A 272 -46.10 17.50 26.67
N MET A 273 -46.15 16.19 26.44
CA MET A 273 -45.65 15.55 25.22
C MET A 273 -46.63 15.70 24.07
N ALA A 274 -46.70 16.88 23.47
CA ALA A 274 -47.62 17.21 22.37
C ALA A 274 -47.06 16.78 20.99
N TYR A 275 -46.64 15.52 20.92
CA TYR A 275 -46.19 14.80 19.71
C TYR A 275 -46.69 13.36 19.77
N ASP A 276 -46.28 12.52 18.83
CA ASP A 276 -46.77 11.13 18.71
C ASP A 276 -48.30 11.03 18.56
N GLN A 277 -48.92 12.03 17.91
CA GLN A 277 -50.32 11.94 17.50
C GLN A 277 -50.55 10.69 16.63
N HIS A 278 -49.55 10.33 15.83
CA HIS A 278 -49.39 9.02 15.19
C HIS A 278 -48.03 8.45 15.60
N THR A 279 -47.96 7.12 15.77
CA THR A 279 -46.79 6.37 16.26
C THR A 279 -46.43 5.23 15.29
N GLU A 280 -45.31 4.54 15.54
CA GLU A 280 -44.90 3.33 14.80
C GLU A 280 -46.03 2.29 14.67
N SER A 281 -46.86 2.16 15.71
CA SER A 281 -47.92 1.14 15.76
C SER A 281 -49.31 1.67 15.36
N SER A 282 -49.43 2.91 14.85
CA SER A 282 -50.71 3.48 14.38
C SER A 282 -50.82 3.49 12.85
N ASN A 283 -51.92 4.06 12.33
CA ASN A 283 -51.99 4.53 10.94
C ASN A 283 -50.96 5.65 10.67
N ASP A 284 -50.62 5.85 9.40
CA ASP A 284 -49.76 6.95 8.96
C ASP A 284 -50.50 8.29 9.11
N GLY A 285 -49.80 9.32 9.58
CA GLY A 285 -50.38 10.64 9.79
C GLY A 285 -49.43 11.64 10.45
N ASP A 286 -49.95 12.84 10.74
CA ASP A 286 -49.18 13.94 11.31
C ASP A 286 -48.60 13.59 12.69
N ILE A 287 -47.39 14.07 12.98
CA ILE A 287 -46.67 13.80 14.23
C ILE A 287 -47.13 14.76 15.33
N SER A 288 -47.30 16.03 14.97
CA SER A 288 -47.69 17.11 15.88
C SER A 288 -48.57 18.11 15.14
N HIS A 289 -49.82 17.75 14.85
CA HIS A 289 -50.72 18.64 14.10
C HIS A 289 -50.92 19.97 14.85
N GLN A 290 -50.67 21.10 14.18
CA GLN A 290 -50.68 22.44 14.79
C GLN A 290 -51.93 22.70 15.67
N HIS A 291 -53.13 22.58 15.10
CA HIS A 291 -54.38 22.79 15.84
C HIS A 291 -54.68 21.76 16.94
N TRP A 292 -54.11 20.55 16.86
CA TRP A 292 -54.24 19.55 17.92
C TRP A 292 -53.42 19.99 19.14
N VAL A 293 -52.21 20.50 18.93
CA VAL A 293 -51.39 21.08 19.99
C VAL A 293 -52.05 22.33 20.60
N GLU A 294 -52.72 23.17 19.80
CA GLU A 294 -53.50 24.32 20.32
C GLU A 294 -54.61 23.87 21.27
N ALA A 295 -55.37 22.85 20.89
CA ALA A 295 -56.44 22.31 21.72
C ALA A 295 -55.91 21.66 23.02
N ILE A 296 -54.74 21.02 22.97
CA ILE A 296 -54.06 20.47 24.16
C ILE A 296 -53.68 21.58 25.13
N LEU A 297 -53.09 22.67 24.62
CA LEU A 297 -52.71 23.80 25.47
C LEU A 297 -53.93 24.49 26.08
N ASP A 298 -55.02 24.65 25.31
CA ASP A 298 -56.30 25.21 25.80
C ASP A 298 -56.84 24.35 26.97
N ASP A 299 -56.95 23.03 26.78
CA ASP A 299 -57.46 22.10 27.80
C ASP A 299 -56.59 22.04 29.06
N ILE A 300 -55.26 21.98 28.91
CA ILE A 300 -54.34 21.88 30.06
C ILE A 300 -54.26 23.22 30.81
N CYS A 301 -54.16 24.34 30.10
CA CYS A 301 -54.02 25.65 30.74
C CYS A 301 -55.34 26.17 31.35
N GLU A 302 -56.49 25.58 30.99
CA GLU A 302 -57.74 25.80 31.70
C GLU A 302 -57.72 25.13 33.10
N LYS A 303 -57.12 23.94 33.21
CA LYS A 303 -57.08 23.14 34.44
C LYS A 303 -55.96 23.55 35.40
N ILE A 304 -54.79 23.91 34.87
CA ILE A 304 -53.60 24.22 35.68
C ILE A 304 -52.90 25.50 35.23
N PRO A 305 -52.12 26.17 36.11
CA PRO A 305 -51.41 27.40 35.73
C PRO A 305 -50.44 27.17 34.56
N SER A 306 -50.52 27.99 33.52
CA SER A 306 -49.60 27.90 32.37
C SER A 306 -48.12 28.02 32.77
N SER A 307 -47.82 28.73 33.86
CA SER A 307 -46.48 28.83 34.46
C SER A 307 -45.93 27.53 35.05
N LYS A 308 -46.71 26.44 35.05
CA LYS A 308 -46.31 25.08 35.44
C LYS A 308 -46.18 24.12 34.23
N VAL A 309 -46.48 24.59 33.02
CA VAL A 309 -46.53 23.78 31.80
C VAL A 309 -45.26 24.01 30.98
N ILE A 310 -44.54 22.94 30.65
CA ILE A 310 -43.48 22.94 29.64
C ILE A 310 -43.98 22.16 28.44
N LEU A 311 -44.13 22.80 27.28
CA LEU A 311 -44.57 22.11 26.06
C LEU A 311 -43.40 21.37 25.43
N VAL A 312 -43.49 20.06 25.28
CA VAL A 312 -42.48 19.27 24.57
C VAL A 312 -42.86 19.15 23.11
N VAL A 313 -41.94 19.50 22.21
CA VAL A 313 -42.11 19.45 20.75
C VAL A 313 -41.27 18.33 20.14
N GLY A 314 -41.88 17.60 19.21
CA GLY A 314 -41.23 16.53 18.46
C GLY A 314 -40.34 17.07 17.36
N ALA A 315 -39.17 16.47 17.18
CA ALA A 315 -38.22 16.82 16.14
C ALA A 315 -37.75 15.60 15.33
N TYR A 316 -38.73 14.79 14.94
CA TYR A 316 -38.55 13.54 14.21
C TYR A 316 -39.77 13.27 13.33
N GLY A 317 -39.82 12.10 12.72
CA GLY A 317 -40.96 11.56 12.00
C GLY A 317 -41.02 10.05 12.02
N TYR A 318 -41.91 9.50 11.20
CA TYR A 318 -42.04 8.07 10.98
C TYR A 318 -42.14 7.76 9.48
N ASP A 319 -41.56 6.63 9.10
CA ASP A 319 -41.72 6.00 7.79
C ASP A 319 -42.55 4.72 7.94
N TRP A 320 -43.74 4.69 7.34
CA TRP A 320 -44.65 3.54 7.35
C TRP A 320 -44.61 2.77 6.03
N PRO A 321 -44.05 1.56 6.01
CA PRO A 321 -44.20 0.63 4.90
C PRO A 321 -45.63 0.10 4.80
N GLU A 322 -46.11 -0.15 3.58
CA GLU A 322 -47.42 -0.75 3.36
C GLU A 322 -47.51 -2.15 4.00
N ASN A 323 -48.56 -2.36 4.80
CA ASN A 323 -48.79 -3.59 5.56
C ASN A 323 -47.70 -3.94 6.60
N SER A 324 -47.03 -2.94 7.16
CA SER A 324 -46.08 -3.09 8.26
C SER A 324 -46.28 -2.00 9.33
N ILE A 325 -45.47 -2.05 10.39
CA ILE A 325 -45.36 -0.98 11.40
C ILE A 325 -44.41 0.10 10.91
N GLY A 326 -44.63 1.33 11.36
CA GLY A 326 -43.76 2.46 11.08
C GLY A 326 -42.41 2.35 11.79
N LYS A 327 -41.43 3.10 11.30
CA LYS A 327 -40.10 3.21 11.88
C LYS A 327 -39.79 4.68 12.18
N ASN A 328 -39.30 4.99 13.39
CA ASN A 328 -38.83 6.33 13.72
C ASN A 328 -37.69 6.77 12.78
N ILE A 329 -37.76 8.02 12.31
CA ILE A 329 -36.74 8.65 11.47
C ILE A 329 -36.44 10.07 11.94
N THR A 330 -35.18 10.50 11.80
CA THR A 330 -34.79 11.90 12.05
C THR A 330 -35.21 12.81 10.88
N TYR A 331 -35.15 14.13 11.10
CA TYR A 331 -35.33 15.10 10.02
C TYR A 331 -34.39 14.83 8.85
N GLN A 332 -33.09 14.61 9.13
CA GLN A 332 -32.09 14.43 8.07
C GLN A 332 -32.28 13.10 7.32
N GLN A 333 -32.71 12.04 8.00
CA GLN A 333 -33.09 10.77 7.37
C GLN A 333 -34.29 10.97 6.43
N ALA A 334 -35.33 11.68 6.88
CA ALA A 334 -36.50 11.99 6.06
C ALA A 334 -36.13 12.78 4.78
N ILE A 335 -35.24 13.77 4.89
CA ILE A 335 -34.77 14.54 3.72
C ILE A 335 -33.93 13.68 2.77
N SER A 336 -33.08 12.80 3.32
CA SER A 336 -32.16 11.99 2.52
C SER A 336 -32.88 10.87 1.78
N THR A 337 -33.87 10.23 2.40
CA THR A 337 -34.77 9.27 1.75
C THR A 337 -35.58 9.94 0.63
N ALA A 338 -36.11 11.15 0.86
CA ALA A 338 -36.79 11.91 -0.19
C ALA A 338 -35.85 12.22 -1.37
N TYR A 339 -34.58 12.56 -1.10
CA TYR A 339 -33.57 12.80 -2.13
C TYR A 339 -33.24 11.54 -2.94
N GLU A 340 -33.01 10.41 -2.27
CA GLU A 340 -32.69 9.11 -2.88
C GLU A 340 -33.81 8.64 -3.83
N HIS A 341 -35.05 8.71 -3.37
CA HIS A 341 -36.22 8.28 -4.13
C HIS A 341 -36.80 9.37 -5.05
N LYS A 342 -36.17 10.57 -5.09
CA LYS A 342 -36.64 11.74 -5.85
C LYS A 342 -38.09 12.14 -5.52
N SER A 343 -38.50 11.94 -4.28
CA SER A 343 -39.85 12.25 -3.80
C SER A 343 -40.00 13.74 -3.49
N LYS A 344 -41.18 14.29 -3.80
CA LYS A 344 -41.53 15.67 -3.47
C LYS A 344 -42.12 15.73 -2.07
N ILE A 345 -41.50 16.53 -1.20
CA ILE A 345 -42.00 16.82 0.15
C ILE A 345 -43.17 17.80 0.05
N ILE A 346 -44.26 17.49 0.74
CA ILE A 346 -45.50 18.26 0.75
C ILE A 346 -45.71 18.82 2.16
N PHE A 347 -45.89 20.14 2.26
CA PHE A 347 -46.29 20.82 3.49
C PHE A 347 -47.81 20.90 3.56
N ASN A 348 -48.40 20.45 4.67
CA ASN A 348 -49.82 20.61 4.94
C ASN A 348 -50.06 21.94 5.69
N PRO A 349 -50.75 22.93 5.09
CA PRO A 349 -50.97 24.23 5.72
C PRO A 349 -51.90 24.20 6.94
N GLU A 350 -52.70 23.15 7.13
CA GLU A 350 -53.58 23.01 8.30
C GLU A 350 -52.87 22.40 9.50
N SER A 351 -52.02 21.39 9.26
CA SER A 351 -51.28 20.70 10.32
C SER A 351 -49.88 21.25 10.56
N ALA A 352 -49.35 22.02 9.61
CA ALA A 352 -47.95 22.46 9.51
C ALA A 352 -46.92 21.33 9.44
N ASN A 353 -47.34 20.06 9.29
CA ASN A 353 -46.44 18.91 9.16
C ASN A 353 -46.08 18.65 7.70
N LEU A 354 -45.02 17.86 7.50
CA LEU A 354 -44.51 17.48 6.19
C LEU A 354 -44.77 16.01 5.92
N HIS A 355 -45.08 15.68 4.67
CA HIS A 355 -45.20 14.28 4.25
C HIS A 355 -44.78 14.06 2.80
N TYR A 356 -44.48 12.81 2.47
CA TYR A 356 -44.35 12.33 1.09
C TYR A 356 -44.56 10.82 1.02
N LYS A 357 -44.66 10.30 -0.19
CA LYS A 357 -44.71 8.86 -0.45
C LYS A 357 -43.56 8.44 -1.37
N TYR A 358 -43.11 7.21 -1.24
CA TYR A 358 -42.13 6.62 -2.14
C TYR A 358 -42.35 5.11 -2.28
N THR A 359 -41.59 4.48 -3.18
CA THR A 359 -41.58 3.02 -3.34
C THR A 359 -40.15 2.54 -3.15
N ASP A 360 -39.95 1.59 -2.25
CA ASP A 360 -38.62 1.04 -1.94
C ASP A 360 -38.10 0.13 -3.08
N LEU A 361 -36.86 -0.35 -2.93
CA LEU A 361 -36.23 -1.26 -3.90
C LEU A 361 -36.93 -2.64 -4.00
N ASN A 362 -37.77 -2.99 -3.02
CA ASN A 362 -38.58 -4.21 -3.00
C ASN A 362 -39.99 -3.99 -3.59
N SER A 363 -40.23 -2.84 -4.23
CA SER A 363 -41.54 -2.45 -4.77
C SER A 363 -42.64 -2.30 -3.71
N MET A 364 -42.27 -2.05 -2.44
CA MET A 364 -43.19 -1.75 -1.35
C MET A 364 -43.45 -0.24 -1.28
N PRO A 365 -44.71 0.21 -1.24
CA PRO A 365 -45.05 1.60 -0.99
C PRO A 365 -44.78 2.01 0.46
N HIS A 366 -44.34 3.25 0.65
CA HIS A 366 -44.06 3.86 1.94
C HIS A 366 -44.76 5.23 2.06
N SER A 367 -45.27 5.55 3.25
CA SER A 367 -45.74 6.89 3.63
C SER A 367 -44.83 7.46 4.71
N VAL A 368 -44.28 8.65 4.50
CA VAL A 368 -43.40 9.33 5.46
C VAL A 368 -44.07 10.60 5.96
N TYR A 369 -44.17 10.79 7.28
CA TYR A 369 -44.56 12.06 7.92
C TYR A 369 -43.50 12.49 8.92
N PHE A 370 -43.18 13.78 8.96
CA PHE A 370 -42.15 14.31 9.84
C PHE A 370 -42.35 15.80 10.14
N THR A 371 -41.65 16.26 11.17
CA THR A 371 -41.62 17.66 11.60
C THR A 371 -40.33 18.33 11.16
N ASP A 372 -40.40 19.65 10.91
CA ASP A 372 -39.20 20.46 10.69
C ASP A 372 -39.23 21.77 11.48
N ALA A 373 -38.30 22.68 11.19
CA ALA A 373 -38.24 23.97 11.86
C ALA A 373 -39.50 24.83 11.66
N ILE A 374 -40.25 24.67 10.57
CA ILE A 374 -41.47 25.45 10.32
C ILE A 374 -42.64 24.89 11.11
N THR A 375 -42.77 23.57 11.17
CA THR A 375 -43.73 22.90 12.07
C THR A 375 -43.52 23.38 13.51
N ASN A 376 -42.28 23.31 13.98
CA ASN A 376 -41.92 23.68 15.35
C ASN A 376 -41.96 25.19 15.60
N PHE A 377 -41.68 26.04 14.60
CA PHE A 377 -41.85 27.48 14.72
C PHE A 377 -43.29 27.85 15.02
N ASN A 378 -44.25 27.29 14.27
CA ASN A 378 -45.67 27.56 14.50
C ASN A 378 -46.08 27.09 15.90
N ILE A 379 -45.73 25.85 16.28
CA ILE A 379 -46.06 25.28 17.60
C ILE A 379 -45.48 26.12 18.76
N ILE A 380 -44.19 26.49 18.71
CA ILE A 380 -43.55 27.28 19.76
C ILE A 380 -44.14 28.69 19.84
N ARG A 381 -44.42 29.32 18.69
CA ARG A 381 -45.09 30.63 18.63
C ARG A 381 -46.43 30.61 19.37
N MET A 382 -47.18 29.53 19.26
CA MET A 382 -48.43 29.33 19.99
C MET A 382 -48.21 29.07 21.48
N ALA A 383 -47.22 28.27 21.86
CA ALA A 383 -46.89 28.01 23.26
C ALA A 383 -46.51 29.29 24.03
N ASP A 384 -45.84 30.23 23.35
CA ASP A 384 -45.46 31.52 23.93
C ASP A 384 -46.64 32.46 24.16
N ASP A 385 -47.64 32.40 23.29
CA ASP A 385 -48.87 33.16 23.44
C ASP A 385 -49.69 32.68 24.66
N TRP A 386 -49.51 31.42 25.08
CA TRP A 386 -50.07 30.87 26.32
C TRP A 386 -49.27 31.22 27.58
N ALA A 387 -48.12 31.89 27.44
CA ALA A 387 -47.21 32.20 28.55
C ALA A 387 -46.86 30.94 29.38
N THR A 388 -46.55 29.84 28.69
CA THR A 388 -46.09 28.59 29.31
C THR A 388 -44.78 28.80 30.09
N ALA A 389 -44.48 27.90 31.02
CA ALA A 389 -43.23 27.93 31.79
C ALA A 389 -42.00 27.78 30.88
N GLY A 390 -42.15 27.05 29.78
CA GLY A 390 -41.07 26.72 28.88
C GLY A 390 -41.49 25.85 27.71
N ILE A 391 -40.50 25.52 26.89
CA ILE A 391 -40.58 24.54 25.81
C ILE A 391 -39.47 23.52 25.98
N ALA A 392 -39.67 22.30 25.49
CA ALA A 392 -38.67 21.24 25.48
C ALA A 392 -38.59 20.56 24.11
N LEU A 393 -37.39 20.18 23.67
CA LEU A 393 -37.19 19.46 22.41
C LEU A 393 -37.01 17.95 22.64
N TRP A 394 -37.88 17.12 22.07
CA TRP A 394 -37.70 15.66 21.97
C TRP A 394 -37.34 15.26 20.52
N ARG A 395 -36.08 14.91 20.23
CA ARG A 395 -34.88 14.95 21.10
C ARG A 395 -33.70 15.55 20.35
N LEU A 396 -32.66 15.93 21.10
CA LEU A 396 -31.41 16.42 20.52
C LEU A 396 -30.80 15.39 19.56
N GLY A 397 -30.38 15.86 18.39
CA GLY A 397 -29.77 15.08 17.31
C GLY A 397 -30.73 14.76 16.17
N SER A 398 -32.04 14.77 16.41
CA SER A 398 -33.03 14.39 15.39
C SER A 398 -33.57 15.58 14.60
N GLU A 399 -33.33 16.81 15.08
CA GLU A 399 -34.02 18.01 14.63
C GLU A 399 -33.50 18.63 13.33
N ASP A 400 -34.34 19.50 12.75
CA ASP A 400 -33.94 20.44 11.72
C ASP A 400 -33.02 21.54 12.32
N PRO A 401 -31.78 21.73 11.80
CA PRO A 401 -30.86 22.74 12.31
C PRO A 401 -31.40 24.17 12.33
N ARG A 402 -32.37 24.51 11.46
CA ARG A 402 -33.00 25.84 11.45
C ARG A 402 -33.77 26.15 12.73
N LEU A 403 -34.22 25.13 13.47
CA LEU A 403 -34.94 25.27 14.75
C LEU A 403 -34.16 26.15 15.73
N TRP A 404 -32.84 25.96 15.79
CA TRP A 404 -31.97 26.72 16.67
C TRP A 404 -31.84 28.20 16.28
N SER A 405 -32.34 28.65 15.13
CA SER A 405 -32.35 30.08 14.77
C SER A 405 -33.36 30.92 15.57
N PHE A 406 -34.29 30.25 16.26
CA PHE A 406 -35.35 30.87 17.04
C PHE A 406 -35.69 30.18 18.37
N PHE A 407 -35.15 29.00 18.67
CA PHE A 407 -35.49 28.24 19.88
C PHE A 407 -35.32 29.02 21.20
N ASP A 408 -34.34 29.92 21.28
CA ASP A 408 -34.05 30.79 22.43
C ASP A 408 -34.79 32.14 22.39
N LYS A 409 -35.67 32.36 21.41
CA LYS A 409 -36.39 33.62 21.22
C LYS A 409 -37.83 33.53 21.68
N ASN A 410 -38.33 34.59 22.31
CA ASN A 410 -39.76 34.76 22.56
C ASN A 410 -40.51 35.06 21.25
N LEU A 411 -41.35 34.11 20.84
CA LEU A 411 -42.17 34.11 19.62
C LEU A 411 -43.63 34.51 19.87
N SER A 412 -43.98 35.02 21.05
CA SER A 412 -45.32 35.59 21.28
C SER A 412 -45.61 36.72 20.30
N LEU A 413 -46.88 36.94 19.95
CA LEU A 413 -47.30 37.98 19.01
C LEU A 413 -46.78 39.36 19.42
N ASP A 414 -46.86 39.70 20.70
CA ASP A 414 -46.39 40.98 21.25
C ASP A 414 -44.88 41.19 21.09
N SER A 415 -44.11 40.10 21.10
CA SER A 415 -42.66 40.10 20.85
C SER A 415 -42.39 40.25 19.35
N LEU A 416 -43.03 39.41 18.52
CA LEU A 416 -42.82 39.38 17.07
C LEU A 416 -43.26 40.66 16.36
N HIS A 417 -44.29 41.36 16.85
CA HIS A 417 -44.64 42.69 16.33
C HIS A 417 -43.51 43.73 16.53
N LYS A 418 -42.63 43.52 17.52
CA LYS A 418 -41.48 44.40 17.81
C LYS A 418 -40.22 43.94 17.11
N THR A 419 -39.96 42.64 17.10
CA THR A 419 -38.68 42.07 16.62
C THR A 419 -38.73 41.55 15.18
N GLY A 420 -39.92 41.25 14.66
CA GLY A 420 -40.11 40.56 13.39
C GLY A 420 -39.62 39.10 13.40
N VAL A 421 -39.68 38.46 12.22
CA VAL A 421 -39.18 37.09 11.98
C VAL A 421 -38.03 37.13 10.97
N ASP A 422 -36.89 36.53 11.33
CA ASP A 422 -35.71 36.42 10.44
C ASP A 422 -35.93 35.31 9.40
N THR A 423 -36.61 35.65 8.31
CA THR A 423 -36.99 34.69 7.26
C THR A 423 -35.79 34.16 6.47
N ALA A 424 -34.66 34.87 6.45
CA ALA A 424 -33.45 34.43 5.77
C ALA A 424 -32.89 33.14 6.40
N LYS A 425 -32.92 33.05 7.75
CA LYS A 425 -32.48 31.86 8.49
C LYS A 425 -33.44 30.69 8.40
N LEU A 426 -34.70 30.94 8.06
CA LEU A 426 -35.72 29.89 7.86
C LEU A 426 -35.75 29.34 6.42
N THR A 427 -35.22 30.10 5.45
CA THR A 427 -35.27 29.77 4.01
C THR A 427 -33.98 29.17 3.47
N THR A 428 -32.92 29.13 4.27
CA THR A 428 -31.63 28.54 3.89
C THR A 428 -31.16 27.55 4.96
N VAL A 429 -30.67 26.41 4.52
CA VAL A 429 -30.03 25.41 5.39
C VAL A 429 -28.57 25.32 4.96
N GLY A 430 -27.68 25.75 5.85
CA GLY A 430 -26.24 25.76 5.60
C GLY A 430 -25.63 24.36 5.48
N LEU A 431 -24.42 24.29 4.96
CA LEU A 431 -23.61 23.06 5.00
C LEU A 431 -23.09 22.87 6.42
N ASN A 432 -23.41 21.73 7.03
CA ASN A 432 -22.70 21.23 8.20
C ASN A 432 -21.88 20.02 7.73
N ASN A 433 -20.60 19.97 8.14
CA ASN A 433 -19.67 18.90 7.79
C ASN A 433 -19.84 17.64 8.65
N ARG A 434 -20.79 17.62 9.60
CA ARG A 434 -21.09 16.44 10.42
C ARG A 434 -21.94 15.42 9.68
N ILE A 435 -21.70 14.16 10.01
CA ILE A 435 -22.25 12.97 9.34
C ILE A 435 -23.45 12.49 10.12
N ASP A 436 -24.47 12.05 9.39
CA ASP A 436 -25.68 11.43 9.92
C ASP A 436 -25.65 9.94 9.60
N TYR A 437 -26.15 9.13 10.53
CA TYR A 437 -26.19 7.67 10.42
C TYR A 437 -27.61 7.16 10.46
N ALA A 438 -27.84 6.06 9.74
CA ALA A 438 -29.11 5.35 9.78
C ALA A 438 -28.90 3.84 9.85
N GLY A 439 -29.51 3.17 10.81
CA GLY A 439 -29.34 1.73 11.03
C GLY A 439 -28.15 1.38 11.93
N ASP A 440 -27.90 0.08 12.07
CA ASP A 440 -26.90 -0.50 12.99
C ASP A 440 -25.98 -1.48 12.25
N GLY A 441 -24.72 -1.56 12.69
CA GLY A 441 -23.70 -2.47 12.16
C GLY A 441 -22.54 -1.78 11.44
N GLU A 442 -21.60 -2.57 10.94
CA GLU A 442 -20.29 -2.09 10.45
C GLU A 442 -20.17 -2.04 8.93
N VAL A 443 -21.23 -2.40 8.20
CA VAL A 443 -21.25 -2.26 6.73
C VAL A 443 -21.83 -0.91 6.37
N LEU A 444 -20.99 -0.05 5.78
CA LEU A 444 -21.27 1.36 5.53
C LEU A 444 -21.63 1.57 4.04
N ASP A 445 -22.83 2.11 3.81
CA ASP A 445 -23.31 2.54 2.50
C ASP A 445 -23.61 4.04 2.50
N LEU A 446 -22.96 4.80 1.60
CA LEU A 446 -23.18 6.23 1.50
C LEU A 446 -24.44 6.53 0.68
N VAL A 447 -25.45 7.10 1.33
CA VAL A 447 -26.76 7.43 0.74
C VAL A 447 -26.76 8.80 0.06
N SER A 448 -26.18 9.81 0.70
CA SER A 448 -26.17 11.18 0.15
C SER A 448 -24.90 11.95 0.50
N THR A 449 -24.58 12.97 -0.31
CA THR A 449 -23.46 13.90 -0.10
C THR A 449 -23.97 15.30 0.21
N PRO A 450 -23.20 16.15 0.91
CA PRO A 450 -23.69 17.45 1.37
C PRO A 450 -24.09 18.40 0.25
N SER A 451 -25.26 19.01 0.39
CA SER A 451 -25.78 20.01 -0.53
C SER A 451 -26.56 21.08 0.23
N PRO A 452 -26.28 22.38 0.03
CA PRO A 452 -27.02 23.43 0.73
C PRO A 452 -28.48 23.43 0.29
N GLY A 453 -29.40 23.52 1.25
CA GLY A 453 -30.84 23.53 1.02
C GLY A 453 -31.38 24.95 0.79
N LYS A 454 -32.44 25.03 0.01
CA LYS A 454 -33.18 26.28 -0.25
C LYS A 454 -34.67 26.02 -0.13
N ILE A 455 -35.33 26.83 0.69
CA ILE A 455 -36.72 26.67 1.05
C ILE A 455 -37.42 28.01 0.85
N LYS A 456 -38.64 27.98 0.34
CA LYS A 456 -39.50 29.16 0.23
C LYS A 456 -40.61 29.03 1.26
N ILE A 457 -40.90 30.12 1.96
CA ILE A 457 -41.98 30.16 2.96
C ILE A 457 -42.95 31.31 2.68
N SER A 458 -44.19 31.15 3.13
CA SER A 458 -45.22 32.20 3.16
C SER A 458 -45.67 32.41 4.60
N ILE A 459 -45.76 33.67 5.04
CA ILE A 459 -46.12 34.03 6.41
C ILE A 459 -47.36 34.92 6.40
N ASP A 460 -48.31 34.67 7.31
CA ASP A 460 -49.40 35.61 7.59
C ASP A 460 -48.85 36.80 8.38
N PRO A 461 -48.88 38.04 7.83
CA PRO A 461 -48.30 39.21 8.49
C PRO A 461 -49.03 39.65 9.77
N LYS A 462 -50.24 39.13 10.03
CA LYS A 462 -51.01 39.47 11.25
C LYS A 462 -50.71 38.54 12.41
N THR A 463 -50.54 37.26 12.12
CA THR A 463 -50.36 36.21 13.14
C THR A 463 -48.94 35.68 13.20
N PHE A 464 -48.08 36.07 12.26
CA PHE A 464 -46.74 35.52 12.03
C PHE A 464 -46.72 33.99 11.85
N THR A 465 -47.87 33.35 11.66
CA THR A 465 -47.98 31.92 11.36
C THR A 465 -47.48 31.67 9.95
N ILE A 466 -46.64 30.64 9.80
CA ILE A 466 -46.15 30.21 8.50
C ILE A 466 -47.24 29.35 7.85
N THR A 467 -47.76 29.81 6.72
CA THR A 467 -48.93 29.23 6.04
C THR A 467 -48.56 28.33 4.87
N ASN A 468 -47.33 28.40 4.39
CA ASN A 468 -46.84 27.50 3.36
C ASN A 468 -45.32 27.36 3.41
N GLN A 469 -44.83 26.21 2.95
CA GLN A 469 -43.42 25.92 2.75
C GLN A 469 -43.21 25.09 1.49
N ASP A 470 -42.17 25.41 0.72
CA ASP A 470 -41.76 24.66 -0.47
C ASP A 470 -40.25 24.45 -0.49
N TYR A 471 -39.84 23.18 -0.55
CA TYR A 471 -38.42 22.78 -0.65
C TYR A 471 -37.96 22.92 -2.10
N ILE A 472 -37.38 24.08 -2.46
CA ILE A 472 -36.79 24.33 -3.79
C ILE A 472 -35.58 23.41 -4.02
N LYS A 473 -34.77 23.22 -2.97
CA LYS A 473 -33.60 22.34 -2.99
C LYS A 473 -33.45 21.67 -1.63
N LEU A 474 -33.39 20.33 -1.62
CA LEU A 474 -33.26 19.54 -0.41
C LEU A 474 -31.88 19.76 0.25
N PRO A 475 -31.83 20.01 1.57
CA PRO A 475 -30.58 20.05 2.33
C PRO A 475 -30.08 18.64 2.67
N THR A 476 -29.09 18.15 1.93
CA THR A 476 -28.46 16.86 2.23
C THR A 476 -27.18 17.06 3.03
N LYS A 477 -26.81 16.05 3.83
CA LYS A 477 -25.51 15.89 4.50
C LYS A 477 -24.86 14.58 4.05
N TYR A 478 -23.67 14.26 4.55
CA TYR A 478 -23.21 12.88 4.45
C TYR A 478 -24.11 12.01 5.29
N VAL A 479 -24.87 11.11 4.64
CA VAL A 479 -25.69 10.12 5.34
C VAL A 479 -25.14 8.74 5.03
N ILE A 480 -24.68 8.05 6.06
CA ILE A 480 -24.17 6.68 5.96
C ILE A 480 -25.22 5.75 6.56
N ARG A 481 -25.73 4.83 5.74
CA ARG A 481 -26.53 3.71 6.24
C ARG A 481 -25.61 2.62 6.74
N LYS A 482 -25.85 2.16 7.97
CA LYS A 482 -25.15 1.08 8.65
C LYS A 482 -26.00 -0.20 8.55
N TYR A 483 -25.36 -1.30 8.15
CA TYR A 483 -25.95 -2.63 8.08
C TYR A 483 -25.04 -3.66 8.77
N GLY A 484 -25.57 -4.85 9.03
CA GLY A 484 -24.76 -6.01 9.43
C GLY A 484 -24.65 -6.24 10.94
N TYR A 485 -25.38 -5.50 11.78
CA TYR A 485 -25.50 -5.86 13.20
C TYR A 485 -26.36 -7.12 13.35
N ALA A 486 -25.78 -8.17 13.92
CA ALA A 486 -26.48 -9.41 14.20
C ALA A 486 -26.16 -9.91 15.63
N PRO A 487 -27.15 -9.91 16.55
CA PRO A 487 -26.90 -10.33 17.93
C PRO A 487 -26.30 -11.72 18.04
N LYS A 488 -25.26 -11.86 18.88
CA LYS A 488 -24.51 -13.12 19.07
C LYS A 488 -23.87 -13.70 17.81
N LYS A 489 -23.72 -12.92 16.73
CA LYS A 489 -22.88 -13.28 15.59
C LYS A 489 -21.64 -12.38 15.55
N VAL A 490 -20.51 -12.96 15.15
CA VAL A 490 -19.25 -12.21 14.94
C VAL A 490 -18.57 -12.66 13.66
N VAL A 491 -17.85 -11.75 13.02
CA VAL A 491 -17.08 -11.99 11.80
C VAL A 491 -15.62 -11.63 12.08
N LEU A 492 -14.71 -12.54 11.74
CA LEU A 492 -13.28 -12.24 11.75
C LEU A 492 -12.88 -11.63 10.41
N THR A 493 -12.17 -10.51 10.47
CA THR A 493 -11.63 -9.83 9.29
C THR A 493 -10.12 -9.66 9.43
N PHE A 494 -9.39 -9.82 8.33
CA PHE A 494 -7.93 -9.71 8.27
C PHE A 494 -7.50 -8.70 7.21
N ASP A 495 -6.64 -7.76 7.58
CA ASP A 495 -6.11 -6.71 6.71
C ASP A 495 -4.61 -6.89 6.41
N ASP A 496 -4.16 -6.21 5.36
CA ASP A 496 -2.80 -6.11 4.83
C ASP A 496 -2.27 -7.29 4.01
N GLY A 497 -2.86 -8.47 4.15
CA GLY A 497 -2.41 -9.70 3.51
C GLY A 497 -2.52 -9.77 1.98
N PRO A 498 -2.09 -10.88 1.37
CA PRO A 498 -1.51 -12.06 2.02
C PRO A 498 0.01 -11.97 2.22
N ASP A 499 0.49 -12.35 3.40
CA ASP A 499 1.90 -12.50 3.78
C ASP A 499 2.34 -13.99 3.76
N PRO A 500 3.53 -14.33 3.24
CA PRO A 500 3.95 -15.72 3.11
C PRO A 500 4.27 -16.44 4.43
N ASP A 501 4.54 -15.70 5.51
CA ASP A 501 4.89 -16.26 6.81
C ASP A 501 3.67 -16.39 7.72
N TYR A 502 2.78 -15.39 7.77
CA TYR A 502 1.68 -15.34 8.75
C TYR A 502 0.32 -15.80 8.20
N THR A 503 -0.05 -15.42 6.98
CA THR A 503 -1.34 -15.81 6.38
C THR A 503 -1.54 -17.33 6.36
N PRO A 504 -0.56 -18.19 6.00
CA PRO A 504 -0.73 -19.64 6.05
C PRO A 504 -1.06 -20.17 7.45
N GLN A 505 -0.45 -19.60 8.50
CA GLN A 505 -0.68 -20.01 9.89
C GLN A 505 -2.09 -19.63 10.35
N ILE A 506 -2.57 -18.44 9.96
CA ILE A 506 -3.94 -18.00 10.23
C ILE A 506 -4.94 -18.92 9.51
N LEU A 507 -4.72 -19.21 8.23
CA LEU A 507 -5.58 -20.13 7.47
C LEU A 507 -5.64 -21.53 8.10
N GLU A 508 -4.54 -22.03 8.66
CA GLU A 508 -4.50 -23.30 9.38
C GLU A 508 -5.34 -23.27 10.66
N ILE A 509 -5.22 -22.20 11.47
CA ILE A 509 -6.00 -21.99 12.68
C ILE A 509 -7.50 -21.92 12.35
N LEU A 510 -7.89 -21.09 11.37
CA LEU A 510 -9.29 -20.93 10.95
C LEU A 510 -9.88 -22.26 10.46
N LYS A 511 -9.11 -23.03 9.67
CA LYS A 511 -9.51 -24.36 9.19
C LYS A 511 -9.69 -25.35 10.33
N ARG A 512 -8.77 -25.37 11.31
CA ARG A 512 -8.85 -26.23 12.50
C ARG A 512 -10.06 -25.89 13.36
N GLU A 513 -10.30 -24.61 13.56
CA GLU A 513 -11.39 -24.08 14.39
C GLU A 513 -12.76 -24.06 13.67
N LYS A 514 -12.76 -24.29 12.36
CA LYS A 514 -13.93 -24.22 11.45
C LYS A 514 -14.63 -22.87 11.53
N VAL A 515 -13.85 -21.80 11.48
CA VAL A 515 -14.32 -20.42 11.61
C VAL A 515 -14.27 -19.72 10.25
N PRO A 516 -15.38 -19.17 9.74
CA PRO A 516 -15.35 -18.30 8.57
C PRO A 516 -14.63 -16.97 8.87
N ALA A 517 -14.10 -16.34 7.83
CA ALA A 517 -13.41 -15.06 7.89
C ALA A 517 -13.48 -14.32 6.55
N ALA A 518 -13.13 -13.03 6.55
CA ALA A 518 -12.91 -12.21 5.36
C ALA A 518 -11.49 -11.62 5.36
N PHE A 519 -10.87 -11.50 4.18
CA PHE A 519 -9.52 -10.98 3.99
C PHE A 519 -9.56 -9.74 3.09
N PHE A 520 -9.09 -8.59 3.57
CA PHE A 520 -8.95 -7.36 2.80
C PHE A 520 -7.51 -7.24 2.31
N VAL A 521 -7.31 -7.56 1.04
CA VAL A 521 -5.97 -7.80 0.51
C VAL A 521 -5.36 -6.57 -0.13
N VAL A 522 -4.04 -6.40 0.06
CA VAL A 522 -3.24 -5.35 -0.56
C VAL A 522 -2.69 -5.85 -1.89
N GLY A 523 -2.98 -5.15 -2.99
CA GLY A 523 -2.63 -5.61 -4.33
C GLY A 523 -1.15 -5.92 -4.54
N SER A 524 -0.25 -5.14 -3.96
CA SER A 524 1.20 -5.39 -4.03
C SER A 524 1.68 -6.59 -3.20
N MET A 525 0.92 -7.01 -2.19
CA MET A 525 1.15 -8.27 -1.46
C MET A 525 0.61 -9.45 -2.26
N VAL A 526 -0.58 -9.32 -2.83
CA VAL A 526 -1.15 -10.32 -3.75
C VAL A 526 -0.24 -10.57 -4.95
N GLU A 527 0.32 -9.53 -5.56
CA GLU A 527 1.26 -9.67 -6.69
C GLU A 527 2.45 -10.57 -6.35
N LYS A 528 2.95 -10.49 -5.10
CA LYS A 528 4.07 -11.30 -4.62
C LYS A 528 3.65 -12.70 -4.16
N ASN A 529 2.37 -12.90 -3.86
CA ASN A 529 1.84 -14.07 -3.17
C ASN A 529 0.57 -14.64 -3.83
N ILE A 530 0.49 -14.60 -5.18
CA ILE A 530 -0.68 -15.05 -5.97
C ILE A 530 -1.26 -16.41 -5.51
N PRO A 531 -0.46 -17.47 -5.22
CA PRO A 531 -1.01 -18.74 -4.75
C PRO A 531 -1.77 -18.66 -3.42
N LEU A 532 -1.39 -17.75 -2.51
CA LEU A 532 -2.06 -17.60 -1.22
C LEU A 532 -3.44 -16.97 -1.36
N LEU A 533 -3.60 -15.93 -2.19
CA LEU A 533 -4.93 -15.38 -2.46
C LEU A 533 -5.86 -16.44 -3.06
N ARG A 534 -5.35 -17.27 -3.97
CA ARG A 534 -6.13 -18.40 -4.51
C ARG A 534 -6.53 -19.37 -3.40
N GLN A 535 -5.62 -19.69 -2.49
CA GLN A 535 -5.88 -20.56 -1.35
C GLN A 535 -6.93 -19.98 -0.40
N GLU A 536 -6.89 -18.68 -0.09
CA GLU A 536 -7.91 -17.99 0.72
C GLU A 536 -9.31 -18.14 0.11
N TYR A 537 -9.41 -17.85 -1.19
CA TYR A 537 -10.67 -17.94 -1.93
C TYR A 537 -11.20 -19.38 -2.02
N GLU A 538 -10.35 -20.35 -2.37
CA GLU A 538 -10.69 -21.78 -2.46
C GLU A 538 -11.05 -22.39 -1.10
N ALA A 539 -10.47 -21.89 0.00
CA ALA A 539 -10.82 -22.27 1.36
C ALA A 539 -12.21 -21.74 1.80
N GLY A 540 -12.83 -20.88 1.00
CA GLY A 540 -14.19 -20.40 1.21
C GLY A 540 -14.29 -18.99 1.79
N TYR A 541 -13.18 -18.32 2.10
CA TYR A 541 -13.18 -16.98 2.71
C TYR A 541 -13.60 -15.87 1.73
N GLU A 542 -14.21 -14.82 2.26
CA GLU A 542 -14.60 -13.63 1.49
C GLU A 542 -13.37 -12.74 1.25
N ILE A 543 -13.21 -12.19 0.05
CA ILE A 543 -12.06 -11.35 -0.30
C ILE A 543 -12.55 -9.92 -0.56
N GLY A 544 -11.98 -8.98 0.18
CA GLY A 544 -12.16 -7.55 0.01
C GLY A 544 -10.92 -6.84 -0.51
N ASN A 545 -11.11 -5.63 -0.98
CA ASN A 545 -10.06 -4.77 -1.50
C ASN A 545 -9.50 -3.88 -0.38
N HIS A 546 -8.16 -3.81 -0.27
CA HIS A 546 -7.46 -2.91 0.65
C HIS A 546 -6.45 -2.00 -0.07
N THR A 547 -6.74 -1.61 -1.31
CA THR A 547 -5.90 -0.82 -2.23
C THR A 547 -4.63 -1.55 -2.70
N PHE A 548 -3.87 -0.97 -3.66
CA PHE A 548 -2.75 -1.68 -4.27
C PHE A 548 -1.44 -1.46 -3.50
N PHE A 549 -1.13 -0.20 -3.19
CA PHE A 549 0.08 0.21 -2.47
C PHE A 549 -0.19 0.64 -1.02
N HIS A 550 -1.39 0.41 -0.50
CA HIS A 550 -1.76 0.78 0.86
C HIS A 550 -1.55 2.28 1.20
N PRO A 551 -1.89 3.26 0.32
CA PRO A 551 -1.80 4.67 0.69
C PRO A 551 -2.96 5.09 1.59
N ASP A 552 -2.76 6.15 2.39
CA ASP A 552 -3.89 6.88 2.97
C ASP A 552 -4.67 7.59 1.86
N ILE A 553 -5.82 7.03 1.50
CA ILE A 553 -6.62 7.50 0.38
C ILE A 553 -7.27 8.87 0.61
N SER A 554 -7.27 9.40 1.84
CA SER A 554 -7.70 10.77 2.13
C SER A 554 -6.67 11.82 1.66
N THR A 555 -5.42 11.41 1.44
CA THR A 555 -4.29 12.30 1.11
C THR A 555 -3.89 12.31 -0.37
N VAL A 556 -4.42 11.37 -1.16
CA VAL A 556 -4.05 11.19 -2.57
C VAL A 556 -5.12 11.73 -3.53
N SER A 557 -4.76 11.91 -4.80
CA SER A 557 -5.70 12.40 -5.81
C SER A 557 -6.78 11.37 -6.15
N LEU A 558 -7.95 11.84 -6.59
CA LEU A 558 -9.05 10.97 -7.03
C LEU A 558 -8.61 9.95 -8.11
N GLN A 559 -7.76 10.39 -9.05
CA GLN A 559 -7.22 9.51 -10.08
C GLN A 559 -6.33 8.41 -9.50
N ARG A 560 -5.55 8.72 -8.45
CA ARG A 560 -4.77 7.73 -7.71
C ARG A 560 -5.70 6.73 -7.02
N VAL A 561 -6.74 7.20 -6.31
CA VAL A 561 -7.72 6.30 -5.66
C VAL A 561 -8.37 5.35 -6.67
N THR A 562 -8.81 5.84 -7.84
CA THR A 562 -9.33 4.96 -8.90
C THR A 562 -8.32 3.92 -9.34
N LEU A 563 -7.06 4.33 -9.53
CA LEU A 563 -5.99 3.40 -9.93
C LEU A 563 -5.77 2.30 -8.87
N GLU A 564 -5.66 2.67 -7.60
CA GLU A 564 -5.41 1.77 -6.48
C GLU A 564 -6.52 0.73 -6.31
N LEU A 565 -7.78 1.19 -6.37
CA LEU A 565 -8.96 0.32 -6.24
C LEU A 565 -9.12 -0.60 -7.45
N ASN A 566 -8.99 -0.07 -8.67
CA ASN A 566 -9.13 -0.87 -9.89
C ASN A 566 -7.99 -1.87 -10.04
N ALA A 567 -6.74 -1.49 -9.79
CA ALA A 567 -5.61 -2.41 -9.92
C ALA A 567 -5.79 -3.63 -9.00
N THR A 568 -6.23 -3.40 -7.76
CA THR A 568 -6.45 -4.47 -6.78
C THR A 568 -7.66 -5.33 -7.14
N ARG A 569 -8.78 -4.73 -7.56
CA ARG A 569 -9.95 -5.49 -8.04
C ARG A 569 -9.61 -6.39 -9.21
N ARG A 570 -8.94 -5.85 -10.24
CA ARG A 570 -8.58 -6.60 -11.45
C ARG A 570 -7.60 -7.73 -11.13
N LEU A 571 -6.73 -7.52 -10.14
CA LEU A 571 -5.87 -8.58 -9.64
C LEU A 571 -6.67 -9.70 -8.95
N ILE A 572 -7.61 -9.36 -8.04
CA ILE A 572 -8.51 -10.32 -7.40
C ILE A 572 -9.32 -11.10 -8.45
N GLU A 573 -9.89 -10.40 -9.43
CA GLU A 573 -10.65 -10.98 -10.54
C GLU A 573 -9.82 -11.98 -11.34
N SER A 574 -8.60 -11.60 -11.75
CA SER A 574 -7.72 -12.47 -12.54
C SER A 574 -7.31 -13.77 -11.84
N ILE A 575 -7.32 -13.77 -10.50
CA ILE A 575 -6.87 -14.90 -9.68
C ILE A 575 -8.03 -15.81 -9.28
N THR A 576 -9.18 -15.22 -8.94
CA THR A 576 -10.33 -15.91 -8.34
C THR A 576 -11.48 -16.18 -9.33
N GLY A 577 -11.50 -15.48 -10.47
CA GLY A 577 -12.63 -15.49 -11.42
C GLY A 577 -13.89 -14.79 -10.87
N ARG A 578 -13.75 -14.01 -9.78
CA ARG A 578 -14.83 -13.27 -9.13
C ARG A 578 -14.40 -11.83 -8.89
N SER A 579 -15.35 -10.90 -9.06
CA SER A 579 -15.14 -9.53 -8.60
C SER A 579 -15.39 -9.44 -7.09
N THR A 580 -15.19 -8.25 -6.52
CA THR A 580 -15.55 -7.95 -5.13
C THR A 580 -16.15 -6.56 -5.02
N ILE A 581 -17.20 -6.45 -4.21
CA ILE A 581 -17.79 -5.18 -3.77
C ILE A 581 -17.36 -4.82 -2.35
N LEU A 582 -16.57 -5.67 -1.69
CA LEU A 582 -16.04 -5.42 -0.36
C LEU A 582 -14.81 -4.54 -0.44
N PHE A 583 -14.80 -3.47 0.35
CA PHE A 583 -13.66 -2.58 0.47
C PHE A 583 -13.48 -2.15 1.92
N ARG A 584 -12.23 -2.06 2.35
CA ARG A 584 -11.86 -1.42 3.61
C ARG A 584 -10.76 -0.41 3.32
N ALA A 585 -10.92 0.80 3.84
CA ALA A 585 -10.00 1.89 3.58
C ALA A 585 -8.76 1.79 4.48
N PRO A 586 -7.53 1.84 3.92
CA PRO A 586 -6.32 1.95 4.72
C PRO A 586 -6.40 3.13 5.69
N PHE A 587 -5.97 2.91 6.93
CA PHE A 587 -5.93 3.89 8.03
C PHE A 587 -7.29 4.45 8.52
N ASN A 588 -8.40 4.17 7.84
CA ASN A 588 -9.70 4.81 8.09
C ASN A 588 -10.86 3.78 8.02
N ALA A 589 -10.83 2.75 8.84
CA ALA A 589 -11.80 1.65 8.81
C ALA A 589 -12.88 1.73 9.93
N ASP A 590 -12.99 2.85 10.65
CA ASP A 590 -13.97 3.01 11.72
C ASP A 590 -15.43 2.74 11.26
N ALA A 591 -16.21 1.98 12.05
CA ALA A 591 -17.64 1.77 11.84
C ALA A 591 -18.50 3.04 12.06
N GLU A 592 -17.93 4.09 12.67
CA GLU A 592 -18.54 5.42 12.80
C GLU A 592 -17.59 6.54 12.35
N PRO A 593 -17.35 6.71 11.03
CA PRO A 593 -16.50 7.79 10.49
C PRO A 593 -16.92 9.18 10.99
N GLN A 594 -16.18 9.82 11.91
CA GLN A 594 -16.57 11.13 12.47
C GLN A 594 -15.99 12.30 11.68
N THR A 595 -14.96 12.06 10.87
CA THR A 595 -14.23 13.11 10.14
C THR A 595 -14.46 13.05 8.63
N ILE A 596 -14.29 14.18 7.96
CA ILE A 596 -14.34 14.24 6.48
C ILE A 596 -13.27 13.31 5.87
N ALA A 597 -12.11 13.19 6.52
CA ALA A 597 -11.01 12.35 6.05
C ALA A 597 -11.41 10.87 6.03
N GLU A 598 -12.26 10.41 6.94
CA GLU A 598 -12.77 9.04 6.99
C GLU A 598 -13.96 8.83 6.02
N VAL A 599 -14.77 9.86 5.73
CA VAL A 599 -15.91 9.74 4.82
C VAL A 599 -15.55 9.80 3.34
N ILE A 600 -14.52 10.58 2.98
CA ILE A 600 -14.02 10.64 1.60
C ILE A 600 -13.76 9.22 1.06
N PRO A 601 -13.03 8.33 1.76
CA PRO A 601 -12.91 6.92 1.44
C PRO A 601 -14.21 6.23 1.05
N VAL A 602 -15.25 6.37 1.89
CA VAL A 602 -16.55 5.76 1.70
C VAL A 602 -17.23 6.31 0.45
N ALA A 603 -17.16 7.63 0.24
CA ALA A 603 -17.72 8.29 -0.92
C ALA A 603 -17.04 7.91 -2.24
N LEU A 604 -15.71 7.82 -2.24
CA LEU A 604 -14.92 7.54 -3.45
C LEU A 604 -15.04 6.07 -3.88
N SER A 605 -15.01 5.15 -2.92
CA SER A 605 -15.18 3.73 -3.19
C SER A 605 -16.61 3.41 -3.62
N ARG A 606 -17.63 4.10 -3.10
CA ARG A 606 -19.03 3.93 -3.52
C ARG A 606 -19.27 4.24 -5.00
N GLN A 607 -18.55 5.22 -5.57
CA GLN A 607 -18.58 5.52 -7.01
C GLN A 607 -18.07 4.38 -7.89
N GLN A 608 -17.37 3.40 -7.30
CA GLN A 608 -16.80 2.23 -7.97
C GLN A 608 -17.51 0.93 -7.57
N SER A 609 -18.76 1.03 -7.09
CA SER A 609 -19.56 -0.10 -6.61
C SER A 609 -18.89 -0.90 -5.49
N TYR A 610 -18.36 -0.21 -4.48
CA TYR A 610 -17.96 -0.83 -3.23
C TYR A 610 -18.91 -0.46 -2.08
N ILE A 611 -18.98 -1.36 -1.11
CA ILE A 611 -19.51 -1.14 0.24
C ILE A 611 -18.32 -1.14 1.19
N ASN A 612 -18.30 -0.21 2.14
CA ASN A 612 -17.18 -0.11 3.08
C ASN A 612 -17.45 -1.01 4.27
N ILE A 613 -16.44 -1.74 4.69
CA ILE A 613 -16.51 -2.63 5.84
C ILE A 613 -15.68 -2.02 6.93
N GLY A 614 -16.35 -1.53 7.97
CA GLY A 614 -15.68 -0.99 9.13
C GLY A 614 -15.42 -2.01 10.23
N GLU A 615 -15.02 -1.51 11.40
CA GLU A 615 -14.84 -2.29 12.62
C GLU A 615 -15.45 -1.64 13.86
N SER A 616 -15.98 -2.48 14.75
CA SER A 616 -16.39 -2.08 16.11
C SER A 616 -15.48 -2.67 17.18
N ILE A 617 -14.62 -3.63 16.82
CA ILE A 617 -13.68 -4.31 17.72
C ILE A 617 -12.30 -4.27 17.08
N ASP A 618 -11.47 -3.32 17.53
CA ASP A 618 -10.08 -3.17 17.11
C ASP A 618 -9.14 -3.34 18.32
N PRO A 619 -8.29 -4.37 18.35
CA PRO A 619 -7.28 -4.54 19.39
C PRO A 619 -5.98 -3.77 19.14
N HIS A 620 -5.84 -3.08 18.00
CA HIS A 620 -4.60 -2.51 17.48
C HIS A 620 -3.45 -3.52 17.49
N ASP A 621 -3.68 -4.71 16.94
CA ASP A 621 -2.69 -5.79 16.87
C ASP A 621 -1.49 -5.44 15.96
N TRP A 622 -1.62 -4.39 15.16
CA TRP A 622 -0.58 -3.86 14.30
C TRP A 622 0.45 -2.97 15.02
N GLU A 623 0.15 -2.46 16.22
CA GLU A 623 1.01 -1.53 16.97
C GLU A 623 2.34 -2.19 17.41
N PRO A 624 3.49 -1.49 17.30
CA PRO A 624 4.77 -2.01 17.77
C PRO A 624 4.76 -2.32 19.28
N GLY A 625 5.19 -3.52 19.66
CA GLY A 625 5.36 -3.93 21.06
C GLY A 625 4.10 -4.48 21.76
N VAL A 626 3.00 -4.65 21.03
CA VAL A 626 1.78 -5.30 21.55
C VAL A 626 1.97 -6.82 21.65
N THR A 627 1.51 -7.41 22.76
CA THR A 627 1.57 -8.86 23.02
C THR A 627 0.21 -9.54 22.78
N ALA A 628 0.21 -10.86 22.58
CA ALA A 628 -1.01 -11.65 22.43
C ALA A 628 -2.01 -11.43 23.58
N ASP A 629 -1.54 -11.37 24.83
CA ASP A 629 -2.37 -11.11 26.01
C ASP A 629 -3.06 -9.73 25.95
N SER A 630 -2.35 -8.71 25.45
CA SER A 630 -2.92 -7.37 25.27
C SER A 630 -4.00 -7.37 24.18
N ILE A 631 -3.76 -8.06 23.07
CA ILE A 631 -4.76 -8.22 21.99
C ILE A 631 -6.01 -8.88 22.56
N ILE A 632 -5.87 -10.01 23.24
CA ILE A 632 -6.97 -10.75 23.86
C ILE A 632 -7.74 -9.87 24.86
N ALA A 633 -7.04 -9.13 25.72
CA ALA A 633 -7.68 -8.27 26.72
C ALA A 633 -8.48 -7.14 26.08
N ARG A 634 -7.95 -6.50 25.02
CA ARG A 634 -8.63 -5.43 24.28
C ARG A 634 -9.87 -5.95 23.55
N VAL A 635 -9.79 -7.12 22.92
CA VAL A 635 -10.94 -7.80 22.29
C VAL A 635 -12.01 -8.12 23.34
N LYS A 636 -11.62 -8.71 24.48
CA LYS A 636 -12.56 -9.07 25.56
C LYS A 636 -13.27 -7.85 26.14
N ALA A 637 -12.60 -6.69 26.22
CA ALA A 637 -13.18 -5.44 26.69
C ALA A 637 -14.22 -4.85 25.72
N GLN A 638 -14.10 -5.15 24.42
CA GLN A 638 -14.95 -4.64 23.34
C GLN A 638 -15.96 -5.70 22.83
N ALA A 639 -16.10 -6.83 23.50
CA ALA A 639 -16.87 -7.98 23.00
C ALA A 639 -18.37 -7.71 22.72
N ASP A 640 -18.93 -6.66 23.33
CA ASP A 640 -20.32 -6.23 23.15
C ASP A 640 -20.44 -4.97 22.28
N ALA A 641 -19.35 -4.48 21.68
CA ALA A 641 -19.32 -3.26 20.89
C ALA A 641 -19.88 -3.44 19.47
N GLY A 642 -19.81 -4.66 18.90
CA GLY A 642 -20.33 -4.93 17.56
C GLY A 642 -20.07 -6.36 17.06
N SER A 643 -20.21 -6.56 15.74
CA SER A 643 -20.12 -7.87 15.09
C SER A 643 -18.83 -8.09 14.29
N MET A 644 -18.09 -7.04 13.90
CA MET A 644 -16.85 -7.15 13.12
C MET A 644 -15.60 -7.00 14.00
N ILE A 645 -14.71 -7.99 13.93
CA ILE A 645 -13.39 -7.97 14.59
C ILE A 645 -12.32 -7.74 13.52
N LEU A 646 -11.52 -6.69 13.68
CA LEU A 646 -10.36 -6.40 12.85
C LEU A 646 -9.09 -7.03 13.45
N LEU A 647 -8.34 -7.76 12.62
CA LEU A 647 -6.99 -8.26 12.88
C LEU A 647 -6.15 -8.05 11.60
N HIS A 648 -4.84 -8.21 11.70
CA HIS A 648 -3.94 -8.07 10.56
C HIS A 648 -3.17 -9.38 10.29
N ASP A 649 -3.16 -9.82 9.04
CA ASP A 649 -2.36 -10.97 8.61
C ASP A 649 -1.06 -10.58 7.90
N ALA A 650 -0.82 -9.28 7.71
CA ALA A 650 0.46 -8.71 7.30
C ALA A 650 0.74 -7.34 7.96
N GLY A 651 1.74 -6.63 7.43
CA GLY A 651 2.12 -5.30 7.92
C GLY A 651 2.98 -5.30 9.18
N GLY A 652 3.60 -4.15 9.48
CA GLY A 652 4.51 -3.99 10.62
C GLY A 652 5.78 -4.87 10.57
N ASP A 653 6.48 -4.99 11.69
CA ASP A 653 7.68 -5.83 11.81
C ASP A 653 7.35 -7.33 11.92
N THR A 654 6.21 -7.67 12.54
CA THR A 654 5.74 -9.05 12.74
C THR A 654 4.25 -9.12 13.09
N ARG A 655 3.56 -10.20 12.70
CA ARG A 655 2.20 -10.58 13.11
C ARG A 655 2.14 -11.84 13.99
N GLU A 656 3.27 -12.27 14.55
CA GLU A 656 3.35 -13.49 15.37
C GLU A 656 2.41 -13.45 16.59
N GLU A 657 2.26 -12.28 17.22
CA GLU A 657 1.38 -12.11 18.38
C GLU A 657 -0.11 -12.17 18.01
N THR A 658 -0.50 -11.72 16.82
CA THR A 658 -1.85 -11.91 16.26
C THR A 658 -2.15 -13.39 16.07
N VAL A 659 -1.20 -14.14 15.48
CA VAL A 659 -1.32 -15.60 15.28
C VAL A 659 -1.48 -16.33 16.62
N LYS A 660 -0.73 -15.93 17.65
CA LYS A 660 -0.83 -16.49 19.01
C LYS A 660 -2.16 -16.17 19.70
N ALA A 661 -2.68 -14.95 19.52
CA ALA A 661 -3.92 -14.50 20.14
C ALA A 661 -5.19 -15.14 19.53
N LEU A 662 -5.16 -15.43 18.22
CA LEU A 662 -6.34 -15.83 17.44
C LEU A 662 -7.10 -17.05 18.02
N PRO A 663 -6.47 -18.16 18.45
CA PRO A 663 -7.21 -19.30 19.03
C PRO A 663 -7.98 -18.94 20.30
N GLU A 664 -7.37 -18.16 21.20
CA GLU A 664 -8.00 -17.74 22.47
C GLU A 664 -9.13 -16.75 22.23
N ILE A 665 -9.02 -15.85 21.23
CA ILE A 665 -10.12 -14.99 20.79
C ILE A 665 -11.31 -15.85 20.33
N ILE A 666 -11.06 -16.84 19.47
CA ILE A 666 -12.09 -17.75 18.98
C ILE A 666 -12.76 -18.52 20.13
N HIS A 667 -11.97 -19.06 21.06
CA HIS A 667 -12.48 -19.81 22.20
C HIS A 667 -13.28 -18.93 23.16
N PHE A 668 -12.85 -17.69 23.39
CA PHE A 668 -13.59 -16.72 24.21
C PHE A 668 -14.99 -16.46 23.64
N PHE A 669 -15.12 -16.09 22.37
CA PHE A 669 -16.44 -15.82 21.77
C PHE A 669 -17.32 -17.07 21.73
N LYS A 670 -16.76 -18.23 21.37
CA LYS A 670 -17.49 -19.52 21.43
C LYS A 670 -18.00 -19.82 22.85
N SER A 671 -17.18 -19.59 23.89
CA SER A 671 -17.57 -19.82 25.30
C SER A 671 -18.69 -18.89 25.78
N LYS A 672 -18.82 -17.71 25.16
CA LYS A 672 -19.88 -16.71 25.43
C LYS A 672 -21.13 -16.89 24.55
N GLY A 673 -21.18 -17.98 23.78
CA GLY A 673 -22.31 -18.35 22.94
C GLY A 673 -22.41 -17.57 21.64
N TYR A 674 -21.32 -16.96 21.15
CA TYR A 674 -21.32 -16.31 19.85
C TYR A 674 -21.09 -17.32 18.72
N GLN A 675 -21.75 -17.09 17.58
CA GLN A 675 -21.56 -17.81 16.34
C GLN A 675 -20.62 -17.01 15.42
N PHE A 676 -19.52 -17.63 14.99
CA PHE A 676 -18.71 -17.07 13.92
C PHE A 676 -19.42 -17.21 12.57
N THR A 677 -19.46 -16.14 11.78
CA THR A 677 -20.15 -16.10 10.49
C THR A 677 -19.41 -15.25 9.45
N THR A 678 -19.98 -15.05 8.26
CA THR A 678 -19.41 -14.23 7.17
C THR A 678 -20.09 -12.87 7.06
N ILE A 679 -19.47 -11.92 6.32
CA ILE A 679 -20.07 -10.62 6.02
C ILE A 679 -21.38 -10.81 5.25
N ALA A 680 -21.44 -11.77 4.32
CA ALA A 680 -22.67 -12.08 3.59
C ALA A 680 -23.81 -12.52 4.53
N ASP A 681 -23.54 -13.39 5.52
CA ASP A 681 -24.58 -13.89 6.42
C ASP A 681 -25.14 -12.79 7.34
N VAL A 682 -24.30 -11.86 7.84
CA VAL A 682 -24.81 -10.73 8.65
C VAL A 682 -25.63 -9.73 7.81
N LEU A 683 -25.47 -9.73 6.49
CA LEU A 683 -26.27 -8.94 5.54
C LEU A 683 -27.49 -9.71 4.99
N GLY A 684 -27.70 -10.96 5.39
CA GLY A 684 -28.73 -11.82 4.80
C GLY A 684 -28.51 -12.10 3.30
N LYS A 685 -27.25 -12.10 2.86
CA LYS A 685 -26.80 -12.33 1.47
C LYS A 685 -25.98 -13.60 1.35
N THR A 686 -25.67 -13.97 0.11
CA THR A 686 -24.73 -15.04 -0.21
C THR A 686 -23.36 -14.47 -0.56
N LYS A 687 -22.30 -15.29 -0.42
CA LYS A 687 -20.95 -14.93 -0.87
C LYS A 687 -20.93 -14.46 -2.33
N ASN A 688 -21.78 -15.03 -3.20
CA ASN A 688 -21.86 -14.65 -4.61
C ASN A 688 -22.45 -13.25 -4.82
N ASP A 689 -23.25 -12.73 -3.87
CA ASP A 689 -23.78 -11.37 -3.96
C ASP A 689 -22.69 -10.33 -3.63
N LEU A 690 -21.73 -10.69 -2.76
CA LEU A 690 -20.60 -9.84 -2.39
C LEU A 690 -19.36 -10.04 -3.29
N MET A 691 -19.23 -11.23 -3.87
CA MET A 691 -18.19 -11.60 -4.83
C MET A 691 -18.82 -12.12 -6.13
N PRO A 692 -19.46 -11.24 -6.92
CA PRO A 692 -20.20 -11.65 -8.11
C PRO A 692 -19.27 -12.27 -9.16
N PRO A 693 -19.80 -13.21 -9.99
CA PRO A 693 -19.09 -13.64 -11.17
C PRO A 693 -18.81 -12.43 -12.06
N ILE A 694 -17.68 -12.44 -12.75
CA ILE A 694 -17.32 -11.35 -13.65
C ILE A 694 -18.28 -11.42 -14.86
N THR A 695 -19.04 -10.35 -15.09
CA THR A 695 -20.09 -10.30 -16.13
C THR A 695 -19.62 -9.69 -17.44
N ASP A 696 -18.46 -9.02 -17.46
CA ASP A 696 -17.96 -8.28 -18.63
C ASP A 696 -17.02 -9.11 -19.51
N ASP A 697 -16.94 -8.69 -20.79
CA ASP A 697 -15.91 -9.07 -21.78
C ASP A 697 -14.46 -8.94 -21.26
N ALA A 698 -14.26 -8.34 -20.09
CA ALA A 698 -12.98 -8.25 -19.38
C ALA A 698 -12.42 -9.63 -18.95
N ASP A 699 -13.24 -10.68 -18.85
CA ASP A 699 -12.78 -12.03 -18.45
C ASP A 699 -12.63 -13.02 -19.63
N SER A 700 -13.21 -12.73 -20.80
CA SER A 700 -13.18 -13.64 -21.97
C SER A 700 -12.63 -13.00 -23.25
N GLY A 701 -12.30 -11.70 -23.22
CA GLY A 701 -11.70 -10.98 -24.33
C GLY A 701 -10.18 -11.10 -24.37
N ILE A 702 -9.61 -10.68 -25.51
CA ILE A 702 -8.15 -10.62 -25.73
C ILE A 702 -7.46 -9.73 -24.66
N VAL A 703 -8.14 -8.67 -24.19
CA VAL A 703 -7.56 -7.68 -23.25
C VAL A 703 -7.34 -8.26 -21.85
N GLY A 704 -8.32 -8.98 -21.29
CA GLY A 704 -8.18 -9.65 -19.99
C GLY A 704 -7.09 -10.72 -19.98
N SER A 705 -7.02 -11.50 -21.07
CA SER A 705 -5.94 -12.48 -21.27
C SER A 705 -4.55 -11.83 -21.36
N LEU A 706 -4.44 -10.67 -22.03
CA LEU A 706 -3.19 -9.91 -22.09
C LEU A 706 -2.79 -9.34 -20.71
N TYR A 707 -3.76 -8.88 -19.92
CA TYR A 707 -3.50 -8.42 -18.55
C TYR A 707 -3.05 -9.55 -17.63
N ASN A 708 -3.74 -10.70 -17.64
CA ASN A 708 -3.34 -11.87 -16.86
C ASN A 708 -1.95 -12.37 -17.27
N MET A 709 -1.69 -12.45 -18.60
CA MET A 709 -0.36 -12.78 -19.12
C MET A 709 0.70 -11.79 -18.62
N PHE A 710 0.40 -10.49 -18.58
CA PHE A 710 1.32 -9.47 -18.07
C PHE A 710 1.62 -9.68 -16.57
N ILE A 711 0.60 -9.83 -15.73
CA ILE A 711 0.77 -10.06 -14.28
C ILE A 711 1.59 -11.33 -14.01
N LEU A 712 1.24 -12.45 -14.66
CA LEU A 712 2.02 -13.70 -14.52
C LEU A 712 3.45 -13.54 -15.03
N SER A 713 3.66 -12.78 -16.12
CA SER A 713 5.01 -12.52 -16.65
C SER A 713 5.85 -11.69 -15.69
N VAL A 714 5.26 -10.69 -15.02
CA VAL A 714 5.94 -9.89 -14.00
C VAL A 714 6.27 -10.77 -12.78
N PHE A 715 5.30 -11.56 -12.30
CA PHE A 715 5.49 -12.46 -11.16
C PHE A 715 6.61 -13.48 -11.40
N TYR A 716 6.52 -14.29 -12.47
CA TYR A 716 7.56 -15.27 -12.79
C TYR A 716 8.87 -14.62 -13.23
N GLY A 717 8.80 -13.45 -13.87
CA GLY A 717 9.96 -12.65 -14.25
C GLY A 717 10.77 -12.19 -13.05
N ASN A 718 10.12 -11.71 -11.99
CA ASN A 718 10.78 -11.31 -10.75
C ASN A 718 11.49 -12.50 -10.08
N TRP A 719 10.83 -13.66 -9.99
CA TRP A 719 11.47 -14.89 -9.48
C TRP A 719 12.65 -15.32 -10.34
N PHE A 720 12.52 -15.29 -11.66
CA PHE A 720 13.62 -15.60 -12.57
C PHE A 720 14.82 -14.67 -12.35
N LEU A 721 14.58 -13.36 -12.25
CA LEU A 721 15.63 -12.37 -12.00
C LEU A 721 16.30 -12.58 -10.64
N LEU A 722 15.52 -12.90 -9.59
CA LEU A 722 16.04 -13.20 -8.26
C LEU A 722 16.97 -14.41 -8.29
N TYR A 723 16.54 -15.53 -8.87
CA TYR A 723 17.35 -16.74 -8.97
C TYR A 723 18.57 -16.55 -9.87
N LEU A 724 18.43 -15.81 -10.98
CA LEU A 724 19.54 -15.42 -11.84
C LEU A 724 20.59 -14.62 -11.06
N PHE A 725 20.15 -13.66 -10.24
CA PHE A 725 21.02 -12.82 -9.43
C PHE A 725 21.76 -13.62 -8.36
N PHE A 726 21.07 -14.46 -7.59
CA PHE A 726 21.72 -15.33 -6.61
C PHE A 726 22.68 -16.33 -7.25
N SER A 727 22.31 -16.92 -8.39
CA SER A 727 23.19 -17.81 -9.14
C SER A 727 24.43 -17.09 -9.66
N ALA A 728 24.27 -15.84 -10.15
CA ALA A 728 25.38 -15.01 -10.60
C ALA A 728 26.35 -14.67 -9.46
N ILE A 729 25.83 -14.28 -8.28
CA ILE A 729 26.64 -14.00 -7.09
C ILE A 729 27.38 -15.27 -6.65
N PHE A 730 26.66 -16.39 -6.54
CA PHE A 730 27.24 -17.66 -6.11
C PHE A 730 28.37 -18.09 -7.05
N LEU A 731 28.15 -18.05 -8.37
CA LEU A 731 29.17 -18.38 -9.36
C LEU A 731 30.36 -17.41 -9.32
N ALA A 732 30.11 -16.10 -9.21
CA ALA A 732 31.15 -15.09 -9.16
C ALA A 732 32.02 -15.22 -7.90
N MET A 733 31.41 -15.38 -6.72
CA MET A 733 32.12 -15.60 -5.46
C MET A 733 32.89 -16.93 -5.47
N GLY A 734 32.25 -18.01 -5.94
CA GLY A 734 32.88 -19.31 -6.09
C GLY A 734 34.12 -19.24 -6.99
N ARG A 735 34.04 -18.54 -8.13
CA ARG A 735 35.20 -18.28 -9.00
C ARG A 735 36.29 -17.49 -8.29
N VAL A 736 35.96 -16.38 -7.65
CA VAL A 736 36.95 -15.52 -6.97
C VAL A 736 37.72 -16.31 -5.92
N ILE A 737 37.01 -17.09 -5.10
CA ILE A 737 37.63 -17.95 -4.08
C ILE A 737 38.51 -19.01 -4.75
N LEU A 738 38.01 -19.69 -5.78
CA LEU A 738 38.77 -20.73 -6.49
C LEU A 738 40.05 -20.17 -7.13
N ILE A 739 39.95 -19.07 -7.88
CA ILE A 739 41.10 -18.41 -8.50
C ILE A 739 42.09 -17.91 -7.43
N GLY A 740 41.59 -17.36 -6.32
CA GLY A 740 42.43 -16.96 -5.18
C GLY A 740 43.22 -18.12 -4.58
N ILE A 741 42.56 -19.26 -4.31
CA ILE A 741 43.22 -20.47 -3.78
C ILE A 741 44.25 -21.01 -4.78
N LEU A 742 43.88 -21.15 -6.05
CA LEU A 742 44.78 -21.68 -7.08
C LEU A 742 45.98 -20.75 -7.33
N ALA A 743 45.77 -19.44 -7.38
CA ALA A 743 46.85 -18.47 -7.55
C ALA A 743 47.81 -18.45 -6.35
N LEU A 744 47.30 -18.55 -5.12
CA LEU A 744 48.12 -18.67 -3.91
C LEU A 744 48.92 -19.98 -3.91
N ARG A 745 48.27 -21.09 -4.23
CA ARG A 745 48.92 -22.40 -4.35
C ARG A 745 50.05 -22.37 -5.36
N GLN A 746 49.78 -21.86 -6.57
CA GLN A 746 50.80 -21.71 -7.61
C GLN A 746 51.96 -20.85 -7.12
N PHE A 747 51.69 -19.72 -6.46
CA PHE A 747 52.74 -18.82 -5.98
C PHE A 747 53.72 -19.51 -5.01
N PHE A 748 53.21 -20.36 -4.12
CA PHE A 748 54.06 -21.11 -3.20
C PHE A 748 54.80 -22.28 -3.87
N GLU A 749 54.17 -22.98 -4.82
CA GLU A 749 54.82 -24.04 -5.62
C GLU A 749 55.93 -23.46 -6.51
N ASP A 750 55.65 -22.38 -7.23
CA ASP A 750 56.56 -21.73 -8.17
C ASP A 750 57.78 -21.13 -7.46
N LYS A 751 57.61 -20.55 -6.26
CA LYS A 751 58.75 -20.05 -5.46
C LYS A 751 59.77 -21.13 -5.12
N LYS A 752 59.33 -22.38 -4.96
CA LYS A 752 60.21 -23.53 -4.70
C LYS A 752 60.92 -23.96 -5.99
N GLU A 753 60.17 -24.08 -7.08
CA GLU A 753 60.69 -24.56 -8.36
C GLU A 753 61.60 -23.56 -9.09
N VAL A 754 61.35 -22.25 -8.98
CA VAL A 754 62.18 -21.21 -9.61
C VAL A 754 63.63 -21.30 -9.14
N ALA A 755 63.86 -21.51 -7.84
CA ALA A 755 65.22 -21.63 -7.29
C ALA A 755 65.96 -22.86 -7.85
N GLU A 756 65.24 -23.97 -8.08
CA GLU A 756 65.80 -25.19 -8.68
C GLU A 756 66.09 -24.99 -10.18
N ARG A 757 65.18 -24.36 -10.94
CA ARG A 757 65.35 -24.06 -12.37
C ARG A 757 66.54 -23.12 -12.66
N LEU A 758 66.82 -22.19 -11.75
CA LEU A 758 67.92 -21.22 -11.90
C LEU A 758 69.31 -21.80 -11.58
N ALA A 759 69.39 -22.97 -10.95
CA ALA A 759 70.63 -23.44 -10.31
C ALA A 759 71.69 -24.06 -11.25
N ASN A 760 71.35 -24.56 -12.44
CA ASN A 760 72.33 -25.01 -13.45
C ASN A 760 71.64 -25.51 -14.75
N VAL A 761 71.49 -24.64 -15.75
CA VAL A 761 70.95 -25.06 -17.06
C VAL A 761 71.74 -24.44 -18.21
N ASN A 762 72.21 -25.30 -19.13
CA ASN A 762 72.68 -24.86 -20.44
C ASN A 762 71.46 -24.56 -21.31
N LEU A 763 71.10 -23.28 -21.44
CA LEU A 763 69.86 -22.87 -22.10
C LEU A 763 70.03 -22.79 -23.62
N PRO A 764 69.02 -23.24 -24.41
CA PRO A 764 69.12 -23.29 -25.87
C PRO A 764 69.05 -21.89 -26.50
N PRO A 765 69.63 -21.68 -27.69
CA PRO A 765 69.52 -20.38 -28.37
C PRO A 765 68.08 -20.06 -28.79
N VAL A 766 67.75 -18.78 -28.89
CA VAL A 766 66.38 -18.30 -29.14
C VAL A 766 66.31 -17.21 -30.21
N SER A 767 65.25 -17.21 -31.02
CA SER A 767 64.97 -16.15 -32.01
C SER A 767 63.85 -15.23 -31.51
N ILE A 768 64.12 -13.94 -31.35
CA ILE A 768 63.16 -12.94 -30.89
C ILE A 768 62.54 -12.25 -32.10
N ILE A 769 61.24 -12.44 -32.31
CA ILE A 769 60.49 -11.92 -33.46
C ILE A 769 59.76 -10.63 -33.06
N VAL A 770 60.05 -9.55 -33.78
CA VAL A 770 59.47 -8.21 -33.56
C VAL A 770 58.68 -7.78 -34.80
N PRO A 771 57.37 -8.09 -34.90
CA PRO A 771 56.53 -7.56 -35.97
C PRO A 771 56.22 -6.08 -35.72
N ALA A 772 56.34 -5.26 -36.77
CA ALA A 772 56.06 -3.82 -36.69
C ALA A 772 55.19 -3.35 -37.86
N TYR A 773 54.24 -2.46 -37.57
CA TYR A 773 53.47 -1.72 -38.56
C TYR A 773 53.13 -0.33 -38.02
N ASN A 774 53.76 0.70 -38.59
CA ASN A 774 53.66 2.09 -38.15
C ASN A 774 54.07 2.32 -36.68
N GLU A 775 55.29 1.92 -36.32
CA GLU A 775 55.85 1.95 -34.96
C GLU A 775 57.12 2.82 -34.89
N GLU A 776 57.21 3.90 -35.69
CA GLU A 776 58.39 4.77 -35.80
C GLU A 776 58.84 5.40 -34.47
N VAL A 777 57.94 5.51 -33.50
CA VAL A 777 58.17 6.12 -32.18
C VAL A 777 58.82 5.14 -31.18
N THR A 778 58.55 3.84 -31.30
CA THR A 778 58.90 2.83 -30.27
C THR A 778 59.84 1.74 -30.77
N ALA A 779 59.84 1.41 -32.07
CA ALA A 779 60.55 0.25 -32.61
C ALA A 779 62.05 0.23 -32.27
N THR A 780 62.74 1.38 -32.35
CA THR A 780 64.18 1.47 -32.02
C THR A 780 64.47 1.23 -30.56
N LYS A 781 63.63 1.77 -29.65
CA LYS A 781 63.74 1.56 -28.20
C LYS A 781 63.50 0.10 -27.83
N THR A 782 62.56 -0.55 -28.50
CA THR A 782 62.27 -1.98 -28.33
C THR A 782 63.49 -2.83 -28.71
N ILE A 783 64.09 -2.60 -29.89
CA ILE A 783 65.30 -3.33 -30.31
C ILE A 783 66.47 -3.07 -29.35
N GLN A 784 66.66 -1.82 -28.92
CA GLN A 784 67.70 -1.47 -27.95
C GLN A 784 67.52 -2.23 -26.62
N SER A 785 66.31 -2.25 -26.08
CA SER A 785 65.96 -3.00 -24.86
C SER A 785 66.20 -4.50 -25.01
N LEU A 786 65.95 -5.07 -26.20
CA LEU A 786 66.24 -6.48 -26.48
C LEU A 786 67.75 -6.77 -26.57
N LEU A 787 68.55 -5.85 -27.10
CA LEU A 787 70.01 -5.99 -27.15
C LEU A 787 70.66 -5.93 -25.76
N GLU A 788 70.01 -5.30 -24.80
CA GLU A 788 70.46 -5.17 -23.40
C GLU A 788 70.12 -6.40 -22.53
N THR A 789 69.48 -7.43 -23.09
CA THR A 789 69.15 -8.64 -22.33
C THR A 789 70.39 -9.40 -21.86
N LYS A 790 70.30 -10.01 -20.68
CA LYS A 790 71.33 -10.86 -20.06
C LYS A 790 71.46 -12.25 -20.70
N TYR A 791 70.61 -12.58 -21.68
CA TYR A 791 70.67 -13.87 -22.38
C TYR A 791 71.84 -13.92 -23.37
N LYS A 792 72.58 -15.04 -23.41
CA LYS A 792 73.83 -15.11 -24.18
C LYS A 792 73.62 -15.32 -25.68
N GLU A 793 72.86 -16.35 -26.04
CA GLU A 793 72.71 -16.82 -27.42
C GLU A 793 71.30 -16.48 -27.95
N PHE A 794 71.19 -15.37 -28.68
CA PHE A 794 69.93 -14.96 -29.29
C PHE A 794 70.14 -14.21 -30.62
N GLU A 795 69.10 -14.22 -31.45
CA GLU A 795 68.97 -13.34 -32.61
C GLU A 795 67.66 -12.55 -32.52
N ILE A 796 67.63 -11.34 -33.07
CA ILE A 796 66.44 -10.50 -33.19
C ILE A 796 66.05 -10.46 -34.67
N ILE A 797 64.81 -10.83 -34.98
CA ILE A 797 64.23 -10.75 -36.32
C ILE A 797 63.15 -9.69 -36.31
N PHE A 798 63.50 -8.51 -36.79
CA PHE A 798 62.57 -7.40 -36.98
C PHE A 798 61.84 -7.57 -38.31
N VAL A 799 60.51 -7.55 -38.29
CA VAL A 799 59.68 -7.71 -39.48
C VAL A 799 58.78 -6.49 -39.65
N ASP A 800 59.14 -5.63 -40.61
CA ASP A 800 58.27 -4.56 -41.08
C ASP A 800 57.15 -5.12 -41.97
N ASP A 801 55.90 -4.97 -41.54
CA ASP A 801 54.71 -5.41 -42.26
C ASP A 801 54.18 -4.32 -43.21
N GLY A 802 55.09 -3.73 -43.99
CA GLY A 802 54.79 -2.72 -44.99
C GLY A 802 54.29 -1.41 -44.37
N SER A 803 55.01 -0.91 -43.36
CA SER A 803 54.71 0.36 -42.69
C SER A 803 54.58 1.51 -43.70
N LYS A 804 53.69 2.45 -43.40
CA LYS A 804 53.45 3.67 -44.19
C LYS A 804 54.20 4.88 -43.65
N ASP A 805 54.78 4.76 -42.45
CA ASP A 805 55.60 5.77 -41.80
C ASP A 805 57.10 5.41 -41.94
N LYS A 806 57.98 6.08 -41.17
CA LYS A 806 59.43 5.87 -41.27
C LYS A 806 59.96 4.68 -40.48
N THR A 807 59.10 3.76 -40.02
CA THR A 807 59.49 2.62 -39.17
C THR A 807 60.66 1.83 -39.74
N PHE A 808 60.54 1.36 -40.99
CA PHE A 808 61.58 0.55 -41.63
C PHE A 808 62.89 1.33 -41.82
N GLU A 809 62.81 2.58 -42.29
CA GLU A 809 63.98 3.43 -42.54
C GLU A 809 64.79 3.68 -41.26
N ILE A 810 64.12 4.02 -40.17
CA ILE A 810 64.75 4.33 -38.89
C ILE A 810 65.40 3.09 -38.28
N VAL A 811 64.71 1.94 -38.30
CA VAL A 811 65.26 0.68 -37.76
C VAL A 811 66.44 0.19 -38.60
N LYS A 812 66.33 0.28 -39.93
CA LYS A 812 67.40 -0.06 -40.85
C LYS A 812 68.64 0.81 -40.60
N ALA A 813 68.48 2.13 -40.56
CA ALA A 813 69.57 3.06 -40.32
C ALA A 813 70.27 2.82 -38.97
N ALA A 814 69.54 2.40 -37.94
CA ALA A 814 70.09 2.17 -36.61
C ALA A 814 70.81 0.80 -36.47
N TYR A 815 70.41 -0.24 -37.21
CA TYR A 815 70.82 -1.62 -36.90
C TYR A 815 71.26 -2.50 -38.09
N GLU A 816 71.31 -2.00 -39.33
CA GLU A 816 71.65 -2.79 -40.54
C GLU A 816 73.02 -3.51 -40.50
N GLY A 817 73.93 -3.12 -39.61
CA GLY A 817 75.24 -3.78 -39.40
C GLY A 817 75.36 -4.62 -38.12
N ASN A 818 74.31 -4.76 -37.31
CA ASN A 818 74.39 -5.48 -36.05
C ASN A 818 74.27 -7.01 -36.28
N PRO A 819 75.26 -7.84 -35.88
CA PRO A 819 75.26 -9.27 -36.17
C PRO A 819 74.13 -10.06 -35.50
N ARG A 820 73.47 -9.47 -34.48
CA ARG A 820 72.33 -10.07 -33.78
C ARG A 820 70.98 -9.61 -34.32
N VAL A 821 70.92 -8.66 -35.25
CA VAL A 821 69.65 -8.08 -35.73
C VAL A 821 69.45 -8.33 -37.22
N LYS A 822 68.43 -9.13 -37.57
CA LYS A 822 67.98 -9.39 -38.93
C LYS A 822 66.76 -8.52 -39.23
N ILE A 823 66.89 -7.59 -40.16
CA ILE A 823 65.85 -6.63 -40.53
C ILE A 823 65.18 -7.09 -41.83
N LEU A 824 63.88 -7.34 -41.79
CA LEU A 824 63.08 -7.83 -42.91
C LEU A 824 61.89 -6.90 -43.17
N THR A 825 61.46 -6.82 -44.43
CA THR A 825 60.22 -6.12 -44.82
C THR A 825 59.38 -6.99 -45.75
N LYS A 826 58.06 -6.84 -45.69
CA LYS A 826 57.08 -7.52 -46.55
C LYS A 826 55.89 -6.62 -46.84
N PRO A 827 55.10 -6.87 -47.89
CA PRO A 827 53.81 -6.20 -48.07
C PRO A 827 52.88 -6.44 -46.87
N ASN A 828 52.09 -5.42 -46.49
CA ASN A 828 51.19 -5.49 -45.33
C ASN A 828 50.22 -6.67 -45.45
N GLY A 829 50.29 -7.59 -44.49
CA GLY A 829 49.39 -8.72 -44.35
C GLY A 829 48.77 -8.86 -42.96
N GLY A 830 48.99 -7.89 -42.08
CA GLY A 830 48.64 -7.92 -40.67
C GLY A 830 49.68 -8.63 -39.80
N LYS A 831 49.61 -8.37 -38.48
CA LYS A 831 50.56 -8.89 -37.48
C LYS A 831 50.76 -10.41 -37.55
N ALA A 832 49.69 -11.20 -37.69
CA ALA A 832 49.80 -12.65 -37.82
C ALA A 832 50.65 -13.08 -39.05
N SER A 833 50.54 -12.36 -40.17
CA SER A 833 51.35 -12.60 -41.37
C SER A 833 52.83 -12.26 -41.13
N ALA A 834 53.10 -11.14 -40.45
CA ALA A 834 54.45 -10.74 -40.07
C ALA A 834 55.11 -11.71 -39.08
N LEU A 835 54.37 -12.17 -38.07
CA LEU A 835 54.81 -13.18 -37.11
C LEU A 835 55.17 -14.50 -37.81
N ASN A 836 54.29 -15.04 -38.65
CA ASN A 836 54.57 -16.28 -39.39
C ASN A 836 55.79 -16.14 -40.30
N PHE A 837 55.94 -14.99 -40.97
CA PHE A 837 57.11 -14.72 -41.81
C PHE A 837 58.40 -14.68 -40.97
N GLY A 838 58.40 -13.96 -39.84
CA GLY A 838 59.54 -13.93 -38.91
C GLY A 838 59.89 -15.31 -38.37
N ILE A 839 58.91 -16.10 -37.95
CA ILE A 839 59.11 -17.48 -37.44
C ILE A 839 59.67 -18.40 -38.53
N SER A 840 59.25 -18.24 -39.80
CA SER A 840 59.82 -18.99 -40.92
C SER A 840 61.30 -18.68 -41.16
N GLN A 841 61.72 -17.46 -40.81
CA GLN A 841 63.08 -16.95 -40.96
C GLN A 841 63.96 -17.17 -39.71
N ALA A 842 63.38 -17.71 -38.64
CA ALA A 842 64.05 -18.01 -37.38
C ALA A 842 65.00 -19.20 -37.50
N SER A 843 66.24 -18.98 -37.05
CA SER A 843 67.35 -19.95 -37.06
C SER A 843 67.25 -20.97 -35.92
N HIS A 844 66.55 -20.63 -34.84
CA HIS A 844 66.46 -21.46 -33.64
C HIS A 844 65.11 -22.19 -33.47
N GLU A 845 65.10 -23.23 -32.63
CA GLU A 845 63.89 -24.02 -32.32
C GLU A 845 62.90 -23.23 -31.45
N PHE A 846 63.41 -22.34 -30.60
CA PHE A 846 62.58 -21.52 -29.71
C PHE A 846 62.44 -20.11 -30.26
N VAL A 847 61.22 -19.59 -30.18
CA VAL A 847 60.90 -18.24 -30.64
C VAL A 847 60.22 -17.44 -29.54
N ILE A 848 60.61 -16.18 -29.39
CA ILE A 848 59.93 -15.22 -28.52
C ILE A 848 59.26 -14.19 -29.40
N CYS A 849 57.95 -14.05 -29.28
CA CYS A 849 57.17 -13.02 -29.96
C CYS A 849 56.98 -11.84 -29.00
N ILE A 850 57.34 -10.64 -29.45
CA ILE A 850 57.21 -9.39 -28.70
C ILE A 850 56.65 -8.28 -29.60
N ASP A 851 55.77 -7.44 -29.07
CA ASP A 851 55.25 -6.27 -29.79
C ASP A 851 56.32 -5.18 -29.93
N ALA A 852 56.32 -4.47 -31.06
CA ALA A 852 57.30 -3.40 -31.35
C ALA A 852 57.21 -2.15 -30.44
N ASP A 853 56.26 -2.12 -29.49
CA ASP A 853 56.07 -1.09 -28.48
C ASP A 853 56.42 -1.53 -27.05
N THR A 854 57.04 -2.70 -26.89
CA THR A 854 57.25 -3.35 -25.60
C THR A 854 58.72 -3.41 -25.21
N GLN A 855 59.04 -3.05 -23.97
CA GLN A 855 60.39 -3.10 -23.41
C GLN A 855 60.48 -4.24 -22.39
N LEU A 856 61.53 -5.07 -22.48
CA LEU A 856 61.72 -6.20 -21.57
C LEU A 856 62.61 -5.82 -20.40
N LYS A 857 62.35 -6.42 -19.23
CA LYS A 857 63.35 -6.46 -18.17
C LYS A 857 64.57 -7.26 -18.65
N ASP A 858 65.77 -6.85 -18.25
CA ASP A 858 67.03 -7.40 -18.78
C ASP A 858 67.17 -8.93 -18.62
N ASP A 859 66.58 -9.51 -17.58
CA ASP A 859 66.55 -10.94 -17.28
C ASP A 859 65.30 -11.69 -17.77
N ALA A 860 64.36 -11.02 -18.46
CA ALA A 860 63.08 -11.62 -18.84
C ALA A 860 63.22 -12.81 -19.80
N VAL A 861 64.08 -12.68 -20.82
CA VAL A 861 64.36 -13.76 -21.79
C VAL A 861 64.96 -14.97 -21.07
N TYR A 862 65.85 -14.74 -20.11
CA TYR A 862 66.47 -15.79 -19.31
C TYR A 862 65.41 -16.59 -18.54
N HIS A 863 64.51 -15.92 -17.81
CA HIS A 863 63.44 -16.59 -17.05
C HIS A 863 62.49 -17.39 -17.95
N LEU A 864 62.10 -16.87 -19.12
CA LEU A 864 61.25 -17.60 -20.07
C LEU A 864 61.90 -18.91 -20.53
N MET A 865 63.19 -18.86 -20.85
CA MET A 865 63.90 -19.98 -21.44
C MET A 865 64.16 -21.12 -20.45
N THR A 866 64.14 -20.86 -19.14
CA THR A 866 64.30 -21.90 -18.10
C THR A 866 63.23 -22.99 -18.14
N TYR A 867 62.06 -22.72 -18.71
CA TYR A 867 60.96 -23.68 -18.80
C TYR A 867 61.11 -24.67 -19.96
N PHE A 868 61.89 -24.36 -21.01
CA PHE A 868 61.99 -25.22 -22.19
C PHE A 868 62.93 -26.43 -22.02
N THR A 869 63.39 -26.70 -20.80
CA THR A 869 64.00 -27.98 -20.42
C THR A 869 63.00 -29.14 -20.46
N ASP A 870 61.69 -28.84 -20.40
CA ASP A 870 60.61 -29.80 -20.52
C ASP A 870 60.09 -29.83 -21.99
N GLU A 871 60.05 -31.02 -22.58
CA GLU A 871 59.58 -31.24 -23.95
C GLU A 871 58.06 -31.06 -24.11
N GLU A 872 57.29 -31.26 -23.03
CA GLU A 872 55.83 -31.08 -23.04
C GLU A 872 55.42 -29.60 -23.06
N ILE A 873 56.33 -28.68 -22.71
CA ILE A 873 56.07 -27.25 -22.72
C ILE A 873 56.12 -26.72 -24.16
N GLY A 874 54.95 -26.33 -24.66
CA GLY A 874 54.78 -25.74 -25.98
C GLY A 874 54.90 -24.21 -25.97
N ALA A 875 54.54 -23.56 -24.85
CA ALA A 875 54.58 -22.11 -24.72
C ALA A 875 54.74 -21.65 -23.26
N VAL A 876 55.31 -20.46 -23.09
CA VAL A 876 55.51 -19.80 -21.79
C VAL A 876 55.06 -18.35 -21.91
N ALA A 877 54.12 -17.94 -21.06
CA ALA A 877 53.58 -16.59 -21.01
C ALA A 877 54.33 -15.75 -19.98
N GLY A 878 54.90 -14.62 -20.41
CA GLY A 878 55.50 -13.64 -19.50
C GLY A 878 54.47 -12.67 -18.91
N THR A 879 54.85 -11.93 -17.88
CA THR A 879 54.02 -10.95 -17.20
C THR A 879 54.08 -9.59 -17.89
N VAL A 880 52.92 -9.02 -18.19
CA VAL A 880 52.83 -7.69 -18.84
C VAL A 880 52.49 -6.66 -17.77
N LYS A 881 53.24 -5.56 -17.74
CA LYS A 881 53.01 -4.40 -16.87
C LYS A 881 52.86 -3.14 -17.72
N VAL A 882 52.11 -2.17 -17.19
CA VAL A 882 51.92 -0.86 -17.85
C VAL A 882 53.14 0.02 -17.58
N GLY A 883 53.78 0.51 -18.64
CA GLY A 883 54.97 1.36 -18.55
C GLY A 883 54.68 2.87 -18.48
N ASN A 884 53.46 3.31 -18.80
CA ASN A 884 53.04 4.72 -18.85
C ASN A 884 51.87 5.02 -17.88
N GLU A 885 52.05 4.80 -16.57
CA GLU A 885 51.04 5.07 -15.52
C GLU A 885 50.80 6.59 -15.24
N ASN A 886 50.72 7.41 -16.28
CA ASN A 886 50.65 8.87 -16.22
C ASN A 886 49.25 9.45 -15.91
N ASN A 887 48.17 8.69 -16.11
CA ASN A 887 46.80 9.16 -15.89
C ASN A 887 45.88 8.08 -15.29
N MET A 888 44.62 8.44 -15.03
CA MET A 888 43.66 7.53 -14.36
C MET A 888 43.34 6.28 -15.20
N ILE A 889 43.28 6.39 -16.53
CA ILE A 889 42.98 5.28 -17.44
C ILE A 889 44.14 4.27 -17.44
N THR A 890 45.37 4.75 -17.54
CA THR A 890 46.56 3.89 -17.54
C THR A 890 46.79 3.24 -16.16
N ARG A 891 46.43 3.92 -15.06
CA ARG A 891 46.41 3.34 -13.71
C ARG A 891 45.33 2.27 -13.53
N TRP A 892 44.11 2.48 -14.04
CA TRP A 892 43.06 1.45 -14.01
C TRP A 892 43.45 0.21 -14.82
N GLN A 893 44.08 0.40 -15.97
CA GLN A 893 44.60 -0.70 -16.76
C GLN A 893 45.72 -1.45 -16.04
N SER A 894 46.62 -0.73 -15.35
CA SER A 894 47.65 -1.35 -14.50
C SER A 894 47.02 -2.23 -13.42
N ILE A 895 45.98 -1.73 -12.73
CA ILE A 895 45.27 -2.51 -11.70
C ILE A 895 44.63 -3.76 -12.31
N GLU A 896 43.92 -3.64 -13.44
CA GLU A 896 43.29 -4.79 -14.10
C GLU A 896 44.30 -5.87 -14.52
N TYR A 897 45.47 -5.47 -15.03
CA TYR A 897 46.52 -6.43 -15.39
C TYR A 897 46.97 -7.23 -14.16
N ILE A 898 47.12 -6.56 -13.01
CA ILE A 898 47.52 -7.20 -11.74
C ILE A 898 46.38 -8.09 -11.20
N THR A 899 45.16 -7.56 -11.07
CA THR A 899 44.07 -8.22 -10.34
C THR A 899 43.31 -9.25 -11.17
N ALA A 900 43.32 -9.15 -12.50
CA ALA A 900 42.62 -10.08 -13.36
C ALA A 900 43.60 -10.89 -14.24
N GLN A 901 44.40 -10.24 -15.09
CA GLN A 901 45.19 -10.99 -16.08
C GLN A 901 46.30 -11.84 -15.46
N ASN A 902 47.09 -11.28 -14.54
CA ASN A 902 48.20 -12.00 -13.91
C ASN A 902 47.67 -13.05 -12.94
N MET A 903 46.68 -12.69 -12.12
CA MET A 903 46.07 -13.60 -11.16
C MET A 903 45.36 -14.78 -11.83
N ASP A 904 44.57 -14.55 -12.89
CA ASP A 904 43.90 -15.62 -13.63
C ASP A 904 44.92 -16.54 -14.31
N ARG A 905 45.96 -15.99 -14.95
CA ARG A 905 47.01 -16.81 -15.60
C ARG A 905 47.77 -17.67 -14.58
N ARG A 906 48.07 -17.10 -13.42
CA ARG A 906 48.70 -17.83 -12.31
C ARG A 906 47.83 -19.00 -11.85
N ALA A 907 46.53 -18.80 -11.68
CA ALA A 907 45.62 -19.87 -11.31
C ALA A 907 45.48 -20.94 -12.41
N PHE A 908 45.41 -20.52 -13.68
CA PHE A 908 45.21 -21.43 -14.81
C PHE A 908 46.47 -22.20 -15.24
N ASP A 909 47.66 -21.76 -14.81
CA ASP A 909 48.92 -22.51 -14.98
C ASP A 909 48.83 -23.92 -14.35
N LEU A 910 48.31 -24.01 -13.12
CA LEU A 910 48.13 -25.30 -12.42
C LEU A 910 47.18 -26.26 -13.15
N LEU A 911 46.27 -25.72 -13.96
CA LEU A 911 45.25 -26.48 -14.68
C LEU A 911 45.55 -26.60 -16.18
N ASN A 912 46.74 -26.21 -16.65
CA ASN A 912 47.07 -26.11 -18.08
C ASN A 912 45.92 -25.50 -18.91
N SER A 913 45.40 -24.36 -18.47
CA SER A 913 44.20 -23.71 -19.03
C SER A 913 44.44 -22.23 -19.35
N ILE A 914 45.69 -21.82 -19.52
CA ILE A 914 46.05 -20.46 -19.94
C ILE A 914 45.59 -20.27 -21.39
N THR A 915 44.51 -19.52 -21.60
CA THR A 915 43.89 -19.38 -22.93
C THR A 915 44.51 -18.26 -23.77
N VAL A 916 45.40 -17.45 -23.20
CA VAL A 916 46.10 -16.37 -23.92
C VAL A 916 47.55 -16.26 -23.43
N VAL A 917 48.50 -16.52 -24.32
CA VAL A 917 49.89 -16.07 -24.18
C VAL A 917 49.98 -14.67 -24.78
N PRO A 918 50.30 -13.61 -24.00
CA PRO A 918 50.19 -12.24 -24.47
C PRO A 918 51.20 -11.94 -25.59
N GLY A 919 50.76 -11.26 -26.65
CA GLY A 919 51.64 -10.84 -27.75
C GLY A 919 52.81 -9.93 -27.35
N ALA A 920 52.73 -9.27 -26.18
CA ALA A 920 53.80 -8.44 -25.64
C ALA A 920 54.99 -9.26 -25.11
N ILE A 921 54.78 -10.51 -24.67
CA ILE A 921 55.87 -11.39 -24.20
C ILE A 921 55.41 -12.86 -24.18
N GLY A 922 55.68 -13.58 -25.26
CA GLY A 922 55.37 -15.01 -25.36
C GLY A 922 56.53 -15.79 -25.94
N ALA A 923 57.00 -16.79 -25.21
CA ALA A 923 57.99 -17.75 -25.72
C ALA A 923 57.30 -19.03 -26.17
N PHE A 924 57.76 -19.61 -27.27
CA PHE A 924 57.13 -20.75 -27.90
C PHE A 924 58.17 -21.72 -28.47
N ARG A 925 57.84 -23.02 -28.41
CA ARG A 925 58.52 -24.03 -29.20
C ARG A 925 57.99 -23.96 -30.65
N LYS A 926 58.88 -23.83 -31.64
CA LYS A 926 58.49 -23.74 -33.06
C LYS A 926 57.67 -24.95 -33.52
N ALA A 927 57.98 -26.14 -33.01
CA ALA A 927 57.20 -27.36 -33.27
C ALA A 927 55.73 -27.25 -32.78
N ALA A 928 55.50 -26.62 -31.63
CA ALA A 928 54.14 -26.40 -31.11
C ALA A 928 53.33 -25.43 -31.98
N ILE A 929 53.95 -24.35 -32.43
CA ILE A 929 53.34 -23.39 -33.37
C ILE A 929 52.97 -24.10 -34.69
N THR A 930 53.90 -24.87 -35.26
CA THR A 930 53.69 -25.58 -36.52
C THR A 930 52.57 -26.61 -36.41
N LYS A 931 52.55 -27.41 -35.32
CA LYS A 931 51.49 -28.40 -35.07
C LYS A 931 50.12 -27.75 -34.84
N ALA A 932 50.09 -26.56 -34.24
CA ALA A 932 48.87 -25.78 -34.09
C ALA A 932 48.40 -25.12 -35.42
N GLY A 933 49.25 -25.04 -36.44
CA GLY A 933 48.94 -24.44 -37.74
C GLY A 933 49.32 -22.95 -37.89
N GLY A 934 50.25 -22.45 -37.06
CA GLY A 934 50.72 -21.05 -37.12
C GLY A 934 49.73 -20.02 -36.61
N PHE A 935 50.07 -18.72 -36.74
CA PHE A 935 49.14 -17.63 -36.44
C PHE A 935 48.13 -17.48 -37.58
N THR A 936 46.83 -17.54 -37.28
CA THR A 936 45.79 -17.40 -38.30
C THR A 936 45.26 -15.96 -38.37
N TYR A 937 44.65 -15.61 -39.50
CA TYR A 937 44.21 -14.25 -39.84
C TYR A 937 42.67 -14.07 -39.75
N ASP A 938 41.95 -15.10 -39.36
CA ASP A 938 40.49 -15.13 -39.25
C ASP A 938 39.96 -14.61 -37.89
N THR A 939 40.84 -14.20 -36.98
CA THR A 939 40.50 -13.62 -35.66
C THR A 939 41.28 -12.33 -35.41
N LEU A 940 40.75 -11.44 -34.55
CA LEU A 940 41.43 -10.20 -34.15
C LEU A 940 42.42 -10.35 -32.97
N ALA A 941 42.40 -11.51 -32.31
CA ALA A 941 43.29 -11.87 -31.21
C ALA A 941 44.03 -13.15 -31.60
N GLU A 942 45.01 -12.98 -32.48
CA GLU A 942 45.79 -14.07 -33.07
C GLU A 942 46.56 -14.89 -32.01
N ASP A 943 46.96 -14.23 -30.93
CA ASP A 943 47.65 -14.78 -29.78
C ASP A 943 46.74 -15.71 -28.96
N CYS A 944 45.51 -15.26 -28.66
CA CYS A 944 44.46 -16.04 -28.01
C CYS A 944 44.10 -17.29 -28.84
N ASP A 945 43.89 -17.14 -30.15
CA ASP A 945 43.56 -18.29 -31.01
C ASP A 945 44.69 -19.33 -31.09
N LEU A 946 45.94 -18.89 -31.27
CA LEU A 946 47.09 -19.80 -31.30
C LEU A 946 47.22 -20.55 -29.97
N THR A 947 47.08 -19.84 -28.85
CA THR A 947 47.18 -20.42 -27.51
C THR A 947 46.16 -21.54 -27.31
N MET A 948 44.89 -21.30 -27.65
CA MET A 948 43.84 -22.33 -27.57
C MET A 948 44.15 -23.52 -28.47
N ARG A 949 44.68 -23.29 -29.68
CA ARG A 949 45.05 -24.38 -30.60
C ARG A 949 46.25 -25.19 -30.11
N ILE A 950 47.23 -24.57 -29.45
CA ILE A 950 48.36 -25.27 -28.81
C ILE A 950 47.84 -26.19 -27.69
N LEU A 951 46.92 -25.71 -26.84
CA LEU A 951 46.29 -26.54 -25.81
C LEU A 951 45.51 -27.74 -26.39
N LYS A 952 44.88 -27.58 -27.57
CA LYS A 952 44.23 -28.68 -28.28
C LYS A 952 45.20 -29.74 -28.82
N GLN A 953 46.51 -29.45 -28.88
CA GLN A 953 47.56 -30.38 -29.32
C GLN A 953 48.28 -31.09 -28.16
N ASP A 954 47.70 -31.04 -26.95
CA ASP A 954 48.19 -31.64 -25.69
C ASP A 954 49.51 -31.04 -25.15
N TYR A 955 49.94 -29.88 -25.65
CA TYR A 955 51.06 -29.15 -25.05
C TYR A 955 50.68 -28.48 -23.73
N ILE A 956 51.68 -28.29 -22.87
CA ILE A 956 51.57 -27.52 -21.64
C ILE A 956 51.95 -26.07 -21.90
N ILE A 957 51.17 -25.15 -21.32
CA ILE A 957 51.44 -23.72 -21.34
C ILE A 957 51.68 -23.25 -19.91
N LYS A 958 52.85 -22.67 -19.66
CA LYS A 958 53.28 -22.20 -18.34
C LYS A 958 53.20 -20.68 -18.22
N ASN A 959 53.02 -20.20 -16.99
CA ASN A 959 53.10 -18.77 -16.67
C ASN A 959 54.45 -18.48 -15.99
N CYS A 960 55.19 -17.50 -16.49
CA CYS A 960 56.45 -17.03 -15.90
C CYS A 960 56.24 -15.62 -15.31
N ALA A 961 56.21 -15.53 -13.99
CA ALA A 961 55.93 -14.28 -13.28
C ALA A 961 57.11 -13.30 -13.32
N GLU A 962 58.33 -13.83 -13.36
CA GLU A 962 59.60 -13.10 -13.31
C GLU A 962 59.95 -12.44 -14.65
N ALA A 963 59.46 -13.00 -15.77
CA ALA A 963 59.62 -12.45 -17.10
C ALA A 963 58.70 -11.25 -17.32
N ILE A 964 59.17 -10.05 -16.98
CA ILE A 964 58.37 -8.82 -17.04
C ILE A 964 58.60 -8.07 -18.36
N ALA A 965 57.49 -7.67 -19.00
CA ALA A 965 57.44 -6.79 -20.15
C ALA A 965 56.63 -5.52 -19.85
N TYR A 966 57.20 -4.35 -20.15
CA TYR A 966 56.55 -3.05 -20.02
C TYR A 966 56.00 -2.60 -21.37
N THR A 967 54.69 -2.44 -21.46
CA THR A 967 53.99 -2.01 -22.69
C THR A 967 53.28 -0.66 -22.48
N GLU A 968 52.94 0.00 -23.59
CA GLU A 968 52.21 1.27 -23.59
C GLU A 968 50.70 1.04 -23.49
N ALA A 969 50.08 1.49 -22.39
CA ALA A 969 48.63 1.50 -22.22
C ALA A 969 47.99 2.74 -22.89
N PRO A 970 46.74 2.62 -23.40
CA PRO A 970 45.98 3.74 -23.92
C PRO A 970 45.84 4.93 -22.97
N GLU A 971 46.25 6.12 -23.41
CA GLU A 971 46.16 7.34 -22.61
C GLU A 971 44.79 8.06 -22.72
N SER A 972 43.91 7.63 -23.64
CA SER A 972 42.57 8.21 -23.83
C SER A 972 41.48 7.14 -23.89
N ILE A 973 40.24 7.51 -23.53
CA ILE A 973 39.08 6.60 -23.56
C ILE A 973 38.86 6.04 -24.96
N ASN A 974 39.00 6.85 -26.01
CA ASN A 974 38.81 6.38 -27.38
C ASN A 974 39.85 5.33 -27.80
N MET A 975 41.10 5.49 -27.38
CA MET A 975 42.15 4.48 -27.61
C MET A 975 41.86 3.20 -26.82
N LEU A 976 41.45 3.34 -25.56
CA LEU A 976 41.06 2.21 -24.72
C LEU A 976 39.90 1.42 -25.34
N LEU A 977 38.84 2.09 -25.77
CA LEU A 977 37.66 1.45 -26.37
C LEU A 977 38.01 0.70 -27.67
N LYS A 978 38.95 1.21 -28.47
CA LYS A 978 39.45 0.51 -29.67
C LYS A 978 40.22 -0.76 -29.28
N GLN A 979 41.15 -0.65 -28.33
CA GLN A 979 41.93 -1.79 -27.84
C GLN A 979 41.02 -2.87 -27.24
N ARG A 980 40.12 -2.48 -26.33
CA ARG A 980 39.23 -3.39 -25.62
C ARG A 980 38.19 -4.03 -26.52
N PHE A 981 37.70 -3.30 -27.52
CA PHE A 981 36.87 -3.89 -28.57
C PHE A 981 37.62 -4.98 -29.33
N ARG A 982 38.87 -4.74 -29.73
CA ARG A 982 39.70 -5.75 -30.41
C ARG A 982 39.86 -7.00 -29.56
N TRP A 983 40.15 -6.84 -28.27
CA TRP A 983 40.35 -7.95 -27.34
C TRP A 983 39.06 -8.72 -27.08
N SER A 984 37.99 -8.02 -26.70
CA SER A 984 36.69 -8.64 -26.43
C SER A 984 36.15 -9.37 -27.66
N PHE A 985 36.18 -8.73 -28.84
CA PHE A 985 35.72 -9.35 -30.07
C PHE A 985 36.63 -10.50 -30.51
N GLY A 986 37.95 -10.34 -30.39
CA GLY A 986 38.94 -11.38 -30.71
C GLY A 986 38.79 -12.62 -29.83
N VAL A 987 38.63 -12.46 -28.51
CA VAL A 987 38.37 -13.57 -27.59
C VAL A 987 37.06 -14.28 -27.94
N MET A 988 35.99 -13.54 -28.28
CA MET A 988 34.73 -14.16 -28.75
C MET A 988 34.93 -14.95 -30.04
N GLN A 989 35.74 -14.46 -30.98
CA GLN A 989 36.09 -15.16 -32.21
C GLN A 989 36.88 -16.45 -31.93
N SER A 990 37.94 -16.36 -31.13
CA SER A 990 38.77 -17.51 -30.76
C SER A 990 37.98 -18.57 -30.00
N PHE A 991 37.11 -18.14 -29.07
CA PHE A 991 36.18 -19.03 -28.37
C PHE A 991 35.22 -19.74 -29.34
N TRP A 992 34.59 -19.00 -30.26
CA TRP A 992 33.65 -19.59 -31.22
C TRP A 992 34.32 -20.53 -32.22
N LYS A 993 35.55 -20.21 -32.64
CA LYS A 993 36.36 -21.06 -33.51
C LYS A 993 36.72 -22.38 -32.84
N ASN A 994 37.01 -22.35 -31.54
CA ASN A 994 37.38 -23.51 -30.73
C ASN A 994 36.22 -24.09 -29.90
N ARG A 995 34.96 -23.78 -30.25
CA ARG A 995 33.76 -24.20 -29.49
C ARG A 995 33.59 -25.72 -29.34
N ASP A 996 34.25 -26.51 -30.19
CA ASP A 996 34.29 -27.98 -30.10
C ASP A 996 35.02 -28.48 -28.85
N ALA A 997 35.82 -27.61 -28.20
CA ALA A 997 36.47 -27.91 -26.93
C ALA A 997 35.59 -27.66 -25.70
N LEU A 998 34.50 -26.90 -25.82
CA LEU A 998 33.64 -26.55 -24.69
C LEU A 998 33.00 -27.80 -24.06
N PHE A 999 33.25 -28.02 -22.76
CA PHE A 999 32.80 -29.20 -22.00
C PHE A 999 33.26 -30.55 -22.57
N ASN A 1000 34.31 -30.53 -23.40
CA ASN A 1000 34.83 -31.73 -24.02
C ASN A 1000 36.00 -32.30 -23.20
N LYS A 1001 35.76 -33.44 -22.56
CA LYS A 1001 36.75 -34.15 -21.72
C LYS A 1001 38.03 -34.52 -22.47
N LYS A 1002 37.99 -34.63 -23.81
CA LYS A 1002 39.19 -34.90 -24.64
C LYS A 1002 40.29 -33.87 -24.39
N TYR A 1003 39.92 -32.61 -24.18
CA TYR A 1003 40.88 -31.52 -23.97
C TYR A 1003 41.09 -31.20 -22.48
N LYS A 1004 40.86 -32.18 -21.59
CA LYS A 1004 41.15 -32.12 -20.15
C LYS A 1004 40.60 -30.83 -19.51
N PHE A 1005 41.38 -30.15 -18.67
CA PHE A 1005 41.00 -28.92 -17.99
C PHE A 1005 40.78 -27.73 -18.94
N PHE A 1006 41.45 -27.64 -20.08
CA PHE A 1006 41.16 -26.59 -21.06
C PHE A 1006 39.70 -26.66 -21.54
N GLY A 1007 39.22 -27.87 -21.88
CA GLY A 1007 37.84 -28.08 -22.30
C GLY A 1007 36.81 -27.99 -21.17
N MET A 1008 37.17 -28.45 -19.97
CA MET A 1008 36.26 -28.55 -18.82
C MET A 1008 36.26 -27.35 -17.88
N VAL A 1009 37.30 -26.51 -17.90
CA VAL A 1009 37.48 -25.34 -17.02
C VAL A 1009 37.79 -24.09 -17.82
N GLY A 1010 38.79 -24.11 -18.71
CA GLY A 1010 39.21 -22.94 -19.50
C GLY A 1010 38.10 -22.38 -20.39
N MET A 1011 37.52 -23.22 -21.25
CA MET A 1011 36.43 -22.83 -22.16
C MET A 1011 35.14 -22.41 -21.40
N PRO A 1012 34.66 -23.15 -20.38
CA PRO A 1012 33.53 -22.70 -19.56
C PRO A 1012 33.80 -21.38 -18.82
N ASN A 1013 35.04 -21.15 -18.36
CA ASN A 1013 35.38 -19.90 -17.70
C ASN A 1013 35.20 -18.68 -18.62
N ILE A 1014 35.61 -18.78 -19.89
CA ILE A 1014 35.39 -17.72 -20.89
C ILE A 1014 33.89 -17.52 -21.11
N LEU A 1015 33.13 -18.60 -21.32
CA LEU A 1015 31.70 -18.52 -21.61
C LEU A 1015 30.93 -17.88 -20.45
N ILE A 1016 31.10 -18.38 -19.23
CA ILE A 1016 30.31 -17.97 -18.07
C ILE A 1016 30.74 -16.59 -17.57
N PHE A 1017 32.04 -16.39 -17.33
CA PHE A 1017 32.52 -15.21 -16.60
C PHE A 1017 32.94 -14.05 -17.51
N GLN A 1018 33.31 -14.29 -18.77
CA GLN A 1018 33.70 -13.22 -19.69
C GLN A 1018 32.57 -12.82 -20.67
N ILE A 1019 31.58 -13.70 -20.90
CA ILE A 1019 30.49 -13.44 -21.84
C ILE A 1019 29.12 -13.36 -21.14
N ILE A 1020 28.68 -14.43 -20.46
CA ILE A 1020 27.30 -14.52 -19.92
C ILE A 1020 27.07 -13.58 -18.72
N LEU A 1021 27.84 -13.69 -17.64
CA LEU A 1021 27.63 -12.89 -16.42
C LEU A 1021 27.75 -11.37 -16.66
N PRO A 1022 28.75 -10.87 -17.42
CA PRO A 1022 28.83 -9.46 -17.74
C PRO A 1022 27.66 -8.92 -18.57
N LEU A 1023 26.92 -9.78 -19.30
CA LEU A 1023 25.73 -9.38 -20.06
C LEU A 1023 24.56 -8.95 -19.15
N PHE A 1024 24.44 -9.59 -17.98
CA PHE A 1024 23.37 -9.32 -17.00
C PHE A 1024 23.78 -8.31 -15.93
N SER A 1025 25.07 -8.02 -15.77
CA SER A 1025 25.57 -7.11 -14.75
C SER A 1025 25.01 -5.66 -14.83
N PRO A 1026 24.76 -5.05 -16.01
CA PRO A 1026 24.11 -3.74 -16.08
C PRO A 1026 22.70 -3.72 -15.50
N LEU A 1027 21.96 -4.83 -15.60
CA LEU A 1027 20.62 -4.95 -15.02
C LEU A 1027 20.70 -4.96 -13.50
N ALA A 1028 21.66 -5.69 -12.93
CA ALA A 1028 21.93 -5.67 -11.49
C ALA A 1028 22.29 -4.26 -10.99
N ASP A 1029 23.14 -3.53 -11.73
CA ASP A 1029 23.48 -2.14 -11.41
C ASP A 1029 22.23 -1.23 -11.41
N LEU A 1030 21.37 -1.37 -12.42
CA LEU A 1030 20.13 -0.61 -12.50
C LEU A 1030 19.19 -0.94 -11.32
N MET A 1031 18.98 -2.22 -11.03
CA MET A 1031 18.13 -2.65 -9.90
C MET A 1031 18.65 -2.14 -8.57
N MET A 1032 19.97 -2.15 -8.37
CA MET A 1032 20.60 -1.61 -7.16
C MET A 1032 20.40 -0.10 -7.04
N ILE A 1033 20.56 0.65 -8.14
CA ILE A 1033 20.30 2.10 -8.16
C ILE A 1033 18.83 2.38 -7.84
N LEU A 1034 17.89 1.66 -8.46
CA LEU A 1034 16.45 1.81 -8.19
C LEU A 1034 16.12 1.44 -6.73
N GLY A 1035 16.74 0.39 -6.19
CA GLY A 1035 16.56 -0.04 -4.80
C GLY A 1035 17.03 0.97 -3.76
N LEU A 1036 17.99 1.86 -4.10
CA LEU A 1036 18.39 2.97 -3.21
C LEU A 1036 17.29 4.02 -3.03
N PHE A 1037 16.30 4.06 -3.92
CA PHE A 1037 15.12 4.94 -3.81
C PHE A 1037 13.91 4.24 -3.17
N GLY A 1038 14.03 2.97 -2.75
CA GLY A 1038 12.98 2.21 -2.07
C GLY A 1038 13.11 2.23 -0.54
N ASP A 1039 12.18 1.52 0.12
CA ASP A 1039 12.02 1.53 1.58
C ASP A 1039 13.17 0.88 2.37
N HIS A 1040 14.01 0.07 1.70
CA HIS A 1040 15.12 -0.68 2.31
C HIS A 1040 16.50 -0.24 1.80
N ARG A 1041 16.68 1.06 1.53
CA ARG A 1041 17.91 1.64 0.99
C ARG A 1041 19.18 1.31 1.80
N GLU A 1042 19.05 1.17 3.12
CA GLU A 1042 20.13 0.81 4.03
C GLU A 1042 20.65 -0.61 3.78
N LYS A 1043 19.76 -1.58 3.56
CA LYS A 1043 20.15 -2.96 3.21
C LYS A 1043 20.90 -2.99 1.89
N ILE A 1044 20.41 -2.24 0.89
CA ILE A 1044 21.06 -2.12 -0.43
C ILE A 1044 22.46 -1.51 -0.30
N LEU A 1045 22.61 -0.48 0.53
CA LEU A 1045 23.91 0.16 0.79
C LEU A 1045 24.89 -0.80 1.49
N ILE A 1046 24.43 -1.60 2.45
CA ILE A 1046 25.26 -2.61 3.14
C ILE A 1046 25.78 -3.65 2.14
N TYR A 1047 24.90 -4.20 1.29
CA TYR A 1047 25.31 -5.15 0.26
C TYR A 1047 26.34 -4.54 -0.69
N TYR A 1048 26.14 -3.28 -1.08
CA TYR A 1048 27.09 -2.58 -1.93
C TYR A 1048 28.48 -2.44 -1.29
N VAL A 1049 28.53 -1.98 -0.04
CA VAL A 1049 29.79 -1.86 0.73
C VAL A 1049 30.47 -3.23 0.86
N ALA A 1050 29.70 -4.28 1.15
CA ALA A 1050 30.24 -5.64 1.24
C ALA A 1050 30.93 -6.09 -0.06
N PHE A 1051 30.32 -5.83 -1.24
CA PHE A 1051 30.97 -6.16 -2.50
C PHE A 1051 32.25 -5.33 -2.76
N VAL A 1052 32.31 -4.07 -2.35
CA VAL A 1052 33.51 -3.24 -2.51
C VAL A 1052 34.64 -3.77 -1.61
N VAL A 1053 34.31 -4.20 -0.40
CA VAL A 1053 35.27 -4.84 0.52
C VAL A 1053 35.82 -6.13 -0.10
N VAL A 1054 34.98 -6.97 -0.72
CA VAL A 1054 35.44 -8.18 -1.42
C VAL A 1054 36.41 -7.84 -2.55
N ASP A 1055 36.10 -6.85 -3.40
CA ASP A 1055 37.01 -6.40 -4.47
C ASP A 1055 38.35 -5.90 -3.91
N LEU A 1056 38.33 -5.17 -2.80
CA LEU A 1056 39.55 -4.70 -2.13
C LEU A 1056 40.38 -5.85 -1.58
N ILE A 1057 39.77 -6.86 -0.95
CA ILE A 1057 40.47 -8.05 -0.45
C ILE A 1057 41.16 -8.79 -1.60
N VAL A 1058 40.45 -9.01 -2.72
CA VAL A 1058 41.01 -9.64 -3.92
C VAL A 1058 42.16 -8.80 -4.48
N GLY A 1059 41.98 -7.48 -4.54
CA GLY A 1059 43.02 -6.54 -4.94
C GLY A 1059 44.27 -6.61 -4.06
N VAL A 1060 44.11 -6.66 -2.73
CA VAL A 1060 45.23 -6.81 -1.78
C VAL A 1060 45.99 -8.11 -2.01
N ILE A 1061 45.29 -9.22 -2.22
CA ILE A 1061 45.91 -10.53 -2.51
C ILE A 1061 46.71 -10.45 -3.80
N ALA A 1062 46.12 -9.98 -4.90
CA ALA A 1062 46.79 -9.87 -6.19
C ALA A 1062 48.03 -8.95 -6.13
N PHE A 1063 47.92 -7.80 -5.47
CA PHE A 1063 49.04 -6.88 -5.29
C PHE A 1063 50.16 -7.48 -4.45
N ARG A 1064 49.83 -8.28 -3.43
CA ARG A 1064 50.82 -9.01 -2.62
C ARG A 1064 51.57 -10.04 -3.48
N LEU A 1065 50.86 -10.79 -4.32
CA LEU A 1065 51.45 -11.79 -5.21
C LEU A 1065 52.41 -11.16 -6.22
N GLU A 1066 52.08 -9.98 -6.74
CA GLU A 1066 52.88 -9.27 -7.76
C GLU A 1066 53.89 -8.27 -7.18
N ARG A 1067 53.99 -8.17 -5.84
CA ARG A 1067 54.85 -7.23 -5.10
C ARG A 1067 54.65 -5.76 -5.51
N GLU A 1068 53.40 -5.36 -5.75
CA GLU A 1068 53.04 -4.01 -6.19
C GLU A 1068 52.60 -3.10 -5.01
N ASN A 1069 52.67 -1.79 -5.22
CA ASN A 1069 52.35 -0.81 -4.18
C ASN A 1069 50.83 -0.70 -3.93
N TYR A 1070 50.41 -0.99 -2.68
CA TYR A 1070 49.01 -0.94 -2.24
C TYR A 1070 48.33 0.43 -2.38
N LYS A 1071 49.07 1.55 -2.44
CA LYS A 1071 48.49 2.89 -2.63
C LYS A 1071 47.63 2.98 -3.89
N LYS A 1072 47.90 2.16 -4.92
CA LYS A 1072 47.11 2.13 -6.16
C LYS A 1072 45.69 1.59 -5.95
N LEU A 1073 45.44 0.80 -4.90
CA LEU A 1073 44.12 0.19 -4.66
C LEU A 1073 43.01 1.22 -4.43
N ILE A 1074 43.34 2.45 -4.03
CA ILE A 1074 42.34 3.54 -3.92
C ILE A 1074 41.60 3.80 -5.24
N TYR A 1075 42.25 3.53 -6.38
CA TYR A 1075 41.64 3.72 -7.70
C TYR A 1075 40.63 2.62 -8.08
N ILE A 1076 40.52 1.52 -7.32
CA ILE A 1076 39.49 0.48 -7.52
C ILE A 1076 38.08 1.06 -7.32
N ILE A 1077 37.91 1.96 -6.36
CA ILE A 1077 36.61 2.59 -6.07
C ILE A 1077 36.08 3.32 -7.33
N PRO A 1078 36.76 4.32 -7.89
CA PRO A 1078 36.28 4.99 -9.10
C PRO A 1078 36.33 4.09 -10.35
N GLN A 1079 37.19 3.06 -10.38
CA GLN A 1079 37.19 2.05 -11.45
C GLN A 1079 35.84 1.34 -11.54
N ARG A 1080 35.24 0.99 -10.40
CA ARG A 1080 33.97 0.25 -10.36
C ARG A 1080 32.80 1.03 -10.99
N PHE A 1081 32.80 2.35 -10.87
CA PHE A 1081 31.73 3.21 -11.42
C PHE A 1081 31.93 3.57 -12.88
N ILE A 1082 33.17 3.67 -13.36
CA ILE A 1082 33.46 4.19 -14.71
C ILE A 1082 33.99 3.08 -15.62
N TRP A 1083 35.08 2.41 -15.24
CA TRP A 1083 35.73 1.39 -16.06
C TRP A 1083 34.80 0.26 -16.45
N ARG A 1084 34.02 -0.23 -15.47
CA ARG A 1084 33.09 -1.34 -15.67
C ARG A 1084 32.00 -1.00 -16.70
N GLN A 1085 31.49 0.22 -16.69
CA GLN A 1085 30.47 0.69 -17.65
C GLN A 1085 31.05 0.79 -19.07
N LEU A 1086 32.31 1.24 -19.19
CA LEU A 1086 33.02 1.20 -20.46
C LEU A 1086 33.17 -0.24 -20.98
N MET A 1087 33.48 -1.20 -20.11
CA MET A 1087 33.59 -2.62 -20.50
C MET A 1087 32.25 -3.21 -20.94
N TYR A 1088 31.14 -2.83 -20.31
CA TYR A 1088 29.81 -3.22 -20.78
C TYR A 1088 29.55 -2.72 -22.20
N TYR A 1089 29.79 -1.43 -22.44
CA TYR A 1089 29.64 -0.86 -23.79
C TYR A 1089 30.49 -1.61 -24.82
N VAL A 1090 31.73 -1.95 -24.48
CA VAL A 1090 32.60 -2.76 -25.35
C VAL A 1090 31.99 -4.14 -25.62
N LEU A 1091 31.53 -4.86 -24.60
CA LEU A 1091 30.96 -6.20 -24.77
C LEU A 1091 29.68 -6.17 -25.63
N PHE A 1092 28.74 -5.26 -25.37
CA PHE A 1092 27.53 -5.11 -26.18
C PHE A 1092 27.87 -4.76 -27.63
N LYS A 1093 28.87 -3.89 -27.85
CA LYS A 1093 29.36 -3.55 -29.18
C LYS A 1093 29.98 -4.78 -29.89
N SER A 1094 30.76 -5.60 -29.18
CA SER A 1094 31.32 -6.86 -29.68
C SER A 1094 30.23 -7.86 -30.09
N ILE A 1095 29.25 -8.10 -29.21
CA ILE A 1095 28.11 -8.98 -29.49
C ILE A 1095 27.31 -8.48 -30.69
N ARG A 1096 26.99 -7.18 -30.73
CA ARG A 1096 26.25 -6.58 -31.85
C ARG A 1096 26.96 -6.81 -33.18
N ARG A 1097 28.28 -6.61 -33.23
CA ARG A 1097 29.08 -6.87 -34.43
C ARG A 1097 29.12 -8.35 -34.79
N ALA A 1098 29.24 -9.24 -33.80
CA ALA A 1098 29.26 -10.68 -34.02
C ALA A 1098 27.93 -11.17 -34.62
N VAL A 1099 26.79 -10.67 -34.12
CA VAL A 1099 25.44 -10.99 -34.62
C VAL A 1099 25.23 -10.42 -36.03
N LYS A 1100 25.72 -9.20 -36.30
CA LYS A 1100 25.65 -8.60 -37.63
C LYS A 1100 26.54 -9.27 -38.67
N GLY A 1101 27.66 -9.84 -38.23
CA GLY A 1101 28.69 -10.38 -39.08
C GLY A 1101 29.47 -9.34 -39.88
N GLU A 1102 29.61 -8.14 -39.32
CA GLU A 1102 30.45 -7.07 -39.87
C GLU A 1102 31.94 -7.43 -39.76
N LEU A 1103 32.70 -7.21 -40.84
CA LEU A 1103 34.16 -7.28 -40.83
C LEU A 1103 34.74 -6.21 -39.88
N SER A 1104 35.74 -6.59 -39.09
CA SER A 1104 36.47 -5.64 -38.25
C SER A 1104 37.96 -5.69 -38.61
N GLY A 1105 38.51 -4.52 -38.93
CA GLY A 1105 39.95 -4.35 -39.19
C GLY A 1105 40.75 -4.08 -37.91
N TRP A 1106 42.07 -4.25 -38.00
CA TRP A 1106 43.00 -4.18 -36.87
C TRP A 1106 43.05 -2.79 -36.20
N GLY A 1107 42.88 -1.72 -36.98
CA GLY A 1107 42.78 -0.32 -36.50
C GLY A 1107 44.07 0.21 -35.87
N VAL A 1108 44.68 1.24 -36.45
CA VAL A 1108 45.96 1.81 -35.94
C VAL A 1108 45.74 2.55 -34.62
N LEU A 1109 46.53 2.21 -33.59
CA LEU A 1109 46.64 2.96 -32.33
C LEU A 1109 47.82 3.93 -32.45
N LYS A 1110 47.60 5.22 -32.17
CA LYS A 1110 48.68 6.22 -32.16
C LYS A 1110 49.50 6.07 -30.87
N ARG A 1111 50.79 5.75 -30.97
CA ARG A 1111 51.72 5.64 -29.82
C ARG A 1111 52.26 7.00 -29.40
N THR A 1112 52.55 7.12 -28.10
CA THR A 1112 53.09 8.33 -27.48
C THR A 1112 54.56 8.18 -27.09
N GLY A 1113 55.05 6.95 -26.94
CA GLY A 1113 56.47 6.67 -26.65
C GLY A 1113 56.88 6.86 -25.18
N ASN A 1114 55.90 6.95 -24.26
CA ASN A 1114 56.07 7.26 -22.83
C ASN A 1114 56.32 6.04 -21.92
N VAL A 1115 56.91 4.95 -22.43
CA VAL A 1115 57.18 3.74 -21.63
C VAL A 1115 58.41 3.94 -20.75
N THR A 1116 58.27 3.67 -19.44
CA THR A 1116 59.36 3.67 -18.46
C THR A 1116 59.55 2.27 -17.86
N VAL A 1117 60.78 1.75 -17.89
CA VAL A 1117 61.16 0.53 -17.16
C VAL A 1117 61.46 0.94 -15.72
N LYS A 1118 60.90 0.23 -14.74
CA LYS A 1118 61.21 0.48 -13.33
C LYS A 1118 62.53 -0.20 -12.98
N ASP A 1119 63.50 0.56 -12.49
CA ASP A 1119 64.72 0.00 -11.93
C ASP A 1119 64.38 -0.94 -10.77
N THR A 1120 65.05 -2.09 -10.74
CA THR A 1120 64.90 -3.05 -9.66
C THR A 1120 65.43 -2.40 -8.37
N PRO A 1121 64.65 -2.29 -7.27
CA PRO A 1121 65.26 -1.94 -6.00
C PRO A 1121 66.32 -3.01 -5.69
N THR A 1122 67.57 -2.58 -5.58
CA THR A 1122 68.63 -3.40 -5.01
C THR A 1122 68.17 -3.79 -3.60
N ASN A 1123 67.92 -5.08 -3.38
CA ASN A 1123 67.68 -5.59 -2.03
C ASN A 1123 68.89 -5.22 -1.17
N THR A 1124 68.67 -4.32 -0.23
CA THR A 1124 69.39 -4.27 1.05
C THR A 1124 68.46 -4.76 2.12
#